data_AF-A0A917DS04-F1
#
_entry.id   AF-A0A917DS04-F1
#
_cell.length_a   1.000
_cell.length_b   1.000
_cell.length_c   1.000
_cell.angle_alpha   90.00
_cell.angle_beta   90.00
_cell.angle_gamma   90.00
#
_symmetry.space_group_name_H-M   'P 1'
#
loop_
_entity.id
_entity.type
_entity.pdbx_description
1 polymer ?
#
loop_
_entity_poly.entity_id
_entity_poly.type
_entity_poly.pdbx_seq_one_letter_code
_entity_poly.pdbx_strand_id
1 'polypeptide(L)'
;MDAFSDIKMNSFATHIKEINVEGIKNLQLLTFAGDIELIGTEENIIKIEIFASVRSWMTLFLNSERLDSIDSEINPVSIETIGETLHILSKPNYFHPYNWINFQKTSFRISLPKHILANTKTYGGNIYLKNLDSNHIFTTWGGKILINDSKGIFRGKTMGGNLEINNCDANIDAKTWGGKVLLSENDGDMVVKTLGGNIQIKNQKGKVHASTSGGNILGEGLKGELQCSTWGGNIKLYGIEGDIGANTKGGNIEAEVKAVNKYIWLDTAGGNISVALPLQQSLDLDISSSKVTVPLLSNFEGFKTQDQLVGKLNGGGPKVLVKGTGGNIKILPELQKFDKVKDSFIKRQSPSIDTNYVALSFGNFILGLFFCLLLTYGLSSIVYFTFQNIDTKINPQNALTNIEKIVFLSNIANGLSSHGAVTTFIQLLDKRIYQNWLKYLIIIAFTLILIEFSQILLGIFSLSYADLVAYNRDFKTPDGTFNVNRIYSLIPLIVSCSYFYYWQHTRQITRKISEQEYQLLNLEKLKTTAELGALQARINPHFLYNSLNSIASLVHSDPDKAEEMTILLSKFFRYTTDRNNEHFCSVSDELEVVKTYLSIEQVRFGDRLKFSTELDKSLEDFQIPRFLLQPLVENAIKHGIAKVSGEGKIEVKIYQKDESIILSVHDSGKPFPEEMASGYGLRSINEKLRLIYGKNAHLEIQNDKTYKAVIITIKKK
;
A
#
# COMPACT_ATOMS: atom_id res chain seq x y z
N MET A 1 8.54 2.02 -32.08
CA MET A 1 9.13 0.88 -31.35
C MET A 1 7.99 -0.05 -31.04
N ASP A 2 8.00 -1.26 -31.62
CA ASP A 2 6.94 -2.23 -31.42
C ASP A 2 6.80 -2.55 -29.94
N ALA A 3 5.61 -2.35 -29.38
CA ALA A 3 5.26 -2.78 -28.01
C ALA A 3 5.45 -4.29 -27.79
N PHE A 4 5.76 -5.03 -28.86
CA PHE A 4 6.05 -6.45 -28.90
C PHE A 4 7.52 -6.83 -28.67
N SER A 5 8.49 -5.90 -28.64
CA SER A 5 9.89 -6.27 -28.34
C SER A 5 10.11 -6.71 -26.89
N ASP A 6 9.21 -6.33 -25.98
CA ASP A 6 9.22 -6.75 -24.57
C ASP A 6 8.50 -8.07 -24.31
N ILE A 7 7.76 -8.57 -25.30
CA ILE A 7 7.31 -9.96 -25.28
C ILE A 7 8.49 -10.77 -25.81
N LYS A 8 8.97 -11.74 -25.03
CA LYS A 8 9.82 -12.83 -25.53
C LYS A 8 9.03 -13.68 -26.55
N MET A 9 8.56 -13.11 -27.65
CA MET A 9 7.82 -13.76 -28.73
C MET A 9 8.47 -13.40 -30.06
N ASN A 10 9.73 -13.79 -30.23
CA ASN A 10 10.20 -14.21 -31.55
C ASN A 10 9.69 -15.64 -31.78
N SER A 11 8.43 -15.84 -32.22
CA SER A 11 7.95 -17.13 -32.77
C SER A 11 6.52 -17.07 -33.31
N PHE A 12 6.28 -17.82 -34.39
CA PHE A 12 5.04 -17.94 -35.18
C PHE A 12 3.78 -18.34 -34.37
N ALA A 13 2.58 -17.97 -34.84
CA ALA A 13 1.31 -18.37 -34.22
C ALA A 13 1.11 -19.91 -34.27
N THR A 14 0.51 -20.48 -33.22
CA THR A 14 0.20 -21.92 -33.18
C THR A 14 -0.97 -22.24 -34.10
N HIS A 15 -1.96 -21.36 -34.17
CA HIS A 15 -3.13 -21.46 -35.06
C HIS A 15 -3.53 -20.06 -35.54
N ILE A 16 -4.06 -19.98 -36.77
CA ILE A 16 -4.60 -18.76 -37.36
C ILE A 16 -6.01 -19.08 -37.87
N LYS A 17 -6.99 -18.24 -37.53
CA LYS A 17 -8.38 -18.34 -38.01
C LYS A 17 -8.83 -16.99 -38.55
N GLU A 18 -9.45 -16.99 -39.71
CA GLU A 18 -10.02 -15.79 -40.34
C GLU A 18 -11.55 -15.93 -40.40
N ILE A 19 -12.25 -14.84 -40.06
CA ILE A 19 -13.72 -14.79 -40.01
C ILE A 19 -14.18 -13.54 -40.74
N ASN A 20 -15.12 -13.68 -41.67
CA ASN A 20 -15.75 -12.54 -42.33
C ASN A 20 -16.65 -11.79 -41.34
N VAL A 21 -16.63 -10.47 -41.38
CA VAL A 21 -17.27 -9.56 -40.41
C VAL A 21 -18.80 -9.49 -40.58
N GLU A 22 -19.37 -10.00 -41.67
CA GLU A 22 -20.82 -9.92 -41.94
C GLU A 22 -21.70 -10.27 -40.72
N GLY A 23 -22.39 -9.25 -40.18
CA GLY A 23 -23.28 -9.36 -39.02
C GLY A 23 -22.61 -9.24 -37.64
N ILE A 24 -21.28 -9.21 -37.55
CA ILE A 24 -20.54 -9.10 -36.28
C ILE A 24 -20.31 -7.63 -35.92
N LYS A 25 -20.84 -7.20 -34.77
CA LYS A 25 -20.62 -5.85 -34.22
C LYS A 25 -19.79 -5.84 -32.94
N ASN A 26 -19.73 -6.98 -32.25
CA ASN A 26 -19.11 -7.10 -30.93
C ASN A 26 -18.14 -8.29 -30.87
N LEU A 27 -17.07 -8.14 -30.11
CA LEU A 27 -16.12 -9.19 -29.75
C LEU A 27 -16.12 -9.37 -28.23
N GLN A 28 -16.33 -10.60 -27.76
CA GLN A 28 -16.11 -11.00 -26.37
C GLN A 28 -14.94 -11.98 -26.31
N LEU A 29 -13.87 -11.58 -25.62
CA LEU A 29 -12.67 -12.39 -25.48
C LEU A 29 -12.35 -12.64 -24.00
N LEU A 30 -12.23 -13.92 -23.63
CA LEU A 30 -11.82 -14.34 -22.29
C LEU A 30 -10.62 -15.28 -22.38
N THR A 31 -9.55 -14.97 -21.65
CA THR A 31 -8.41 -15.87 -21.47
C THR A 31 -7.93 -15.92 -20.02
N PHE A 32 -7.13 -16.93 -19.69
CA PHE A 32 -6.51 -17.13 -18.39
C PHE A 32 -4.99 -17.11 -18.56
N ALA A 33 -4.30 -16.29 -17.75
CA ALA A 33 -2.85 -16.06 -17.78
C ALA A 33 -2.23 -15.57 -19.12
N GLY A 34 -2.98 -15.60 -20.22
CA GLY A 34 -2.54 -15.22 -21.56
C GLY A 34 -2.66 -13.75 -21.87
N ASP A 35 -1.77 -13.27 -22.74
CA ASP A 35 -1.76 -11.90 -23.22
C ASP A 35 -2.80 -11.71 -24.32
N ILE A 36 -3.38 -10.51 -24.42
CA ILE A 36 -4.35 -10.14 -25.44
C ILE A 36 -3.78 -8.94 -26.19
N GLU A 37 -3.68 -9.02 -27.50
CA GLU A 37 -3.44 -7.89 -28.39
C GLU A 37 -4.62 -7.72 -29.35
N LEU A 38 -5.21 -6.53 -29.36
CA LEU A 38 -6.20 -6.12 -30.35
C LEU A 38 -5.62 -5.03 -31.25
N ILE A 39 -5.68 -5.25 -32.56
CA ILE A 39 -5.19 -4.35 -33.59
C ILE A 39 -6.36 -3.99 -34.50
N GLY A 40 -6.67 -2.69 -34.59
CA GLY A 40 -7.65 -2.22 -35.57
C GLY A 40 -7.09 -2.19 -36.98
N THR A 41 -7.84 -2.71 -37.95
CA THR A 41 -7.52 -2.75 -39.38
C THR A 41 -8.65 -2.14 -40.21
N GLU A 42 -8.36 -1.79 -41.47
CA GLU A 42 -9.38 -1.35 -42.45
C GLU A 42 -10.00 -2.55 -43.20
N GLU A 43 -9.47 -3.76 -42.98
CA GLU A 43 -9.94 -4.99 -43.61
C GLU A 43 -11.26 -5.43 -42.98
N ASN A 44 -12.19 -5.92 -43.81
CA ASN A 44 -13.47 -6.44 -43.34
C ASN A 44 -13.37 -7.92 -42.91
N ILE A 45 -12.26 -8.29 -42.27
CA ILE A 45 -11.94 -9.65 -41.82
C ILE A 45 -11.42 -9.57 -40.39
N ILE A 46 -11.88 -10.48 -39.52
CA ILE A 46 -11.31 -10.69 -38.20
C ILE A 46 -10.29 -11.81 -38.30
N LYS A 47 -9.01 -11.49 -38.10
CA LYS A 47 -7.92 -12.47 -38.07
C LYS A 47 -7.52 -12.74 -36.62
N ILE A 48 -7.64 -14.00 -36.21
CA ILE A 48 -7.36 -14.47 -34.85
C ILE A 48 -6.10 -15.35 -34.89
N GLU A 49 -5.03 -14.88 -34.27
CA GLU A 49 -3.78 -15.62 -34.07
C GLU A 49 -3.71 -16.12 -32.62
N ILE A 50 -3.59 -17.43 -32.45
CA ILE A 50 -3.62 -18.11 -31.15
C ILE A 50 -2.21 -18.61 -30.82
N PHE A 51 -1.74 -18.28 -29.62
CA PHE A 51 -0.45 -18.71 -29.09
C PHE A 51 -0.67 -19.49 -27.80
N ALA A 52 -0.53 -20.82 -27.86
CA ALA A 52 -0.70 -21.69 -26.71
C ALA A 52 0.66 -22.19 -26.19
N SER A 53 0.87 -22.14 -24.88
CA SER A 53 2.01 -22.79 -24.22
C SER A 53 1.58 -23.48 -22.92
N VAL A 54 2.24 -24.58 -22.58
CA VAL A 54 2.01 -25.29 -21.31
C VAL A 54 3.10 -24.92 -20.33
N ARG A 55 2.71 -24.52 -19.11
CA ARG A 55 3.64 -24.44 -17.97
C ARG A 55 3.47 -25.65 -17.08
N SER A 56 4.52 -26.47 -17.00
CA SER A 56 4.70 -27.52 -15.98
C SER A 56 5.67 -27.06 -14.90
N TRP A 57 5.59 -27.61 -13.68
CA TRP A 57 6.55 -27.30 -12.62
C TRP A 57 8.01 -27.58 -13.00
N MET A 58 8.26 -28.54 -13.89
CA MET A 58 9.59 -28.78 -14.49
C MET A 58 10.05 -27.66 -15.44
N THR A 59 9.11 -26.94 -16.08
CA THR A 59 9.40 -25.79 -16.96
C THR A 59 9.61 -24.48 -16.18
N LEU A 60 9.58 -24.49 -14.84
CA LEU A 60 10.02 -23.34 -14.04
C LEU A 60 11.54 -23.12 -14.12
N PHE A 61 12.29 -24.13 -14.58
CA PHE A 61 13.75 -24.12 -14.71
C PHE A 61 14.26 -24.27 -16.16
N LEU A 62 13.35 -24.38 -17.14
CA LEU A 62 13.64 -24.57 -18.57
C LEU A 62 12.72 -23.66 -19.43
N ASN A 63 13.12 -23.35 -20.67
CA ASN A 63 12.24 -22.63 -21.60
C ASN A 63 10.92 -23.40 -21.82
N SER A 64 9.81 -22.69 -21.95
CA SER A 64 8.49 -23.30 -22.23
C SER A 64 8.54 -24.16 -23.49
N GLU A 65 8.09 -25.40 -23.40
CA GLU A 65 7.93 -26.26 -24.59
C GLU A 65 6.74 -25.79 -25.42
N ARG A 66 6.96 -25.70 -26.73
CA ARG A 66 5.97 -25.27 -27.71
C ARG A 66 5.09 -26.46 -28.07
N LEU A 67 3.78 -26.24 -28.11
CA LEU A 67 2.81 -27.25 -28.54
C LEU A 67 2.77 -27.31 -30.07
N ASP A 68 3.82 -27.84 -30.71
CA ASP A 68 3.89 -27.89 -32.18
C ASP A 68 3.11 -29.08 -32.79
N SER A 69 2.59 -30.02 -31.97
CA SER A 69 1.91 -31.21 -32.50
C SER A 69 0.89 -31.89 -31.57
N ILE A 70 0.19 -31.15 -30.71
CA ILE A 70 -0.81 -31.77 -29.82
C ILE A 70 -2.21 -31.65 -30.43
N ASP A 71 -2.83 -32.83 -30.57
CA ASP A 71 -4.17 -33.10 -31.06
C ASP A 71 -5.26 -32.13 -30.62
N SER A 72 -6.26 -32.01 -31.50
CA SER A 72 -7.53 -31.30 -31.34
C SER A 72 -8.28 -31.54 -30.01
N GLU A 73 -7.89 -32.53 -29.21
CA GLU A 73 -8.48 -32.87 -27.91
C GLU A 73 -7.97 -32.01 -26.73
N ILE A 74 -6.82 -31.31 -26.85
CA ILE A 74 -6.22 -30.50 -25.75
C ILE A 74 -6.45 -28.99 -25.93
N ASN A 75 -7.29 -28.57 -26.86
CA ASN A 75 -7.47 -27.14 -27.18
C ASN A 75 -8.83 -26.61 -26.66
N PRO A 76 -8.91 -26.04 -25.44
CA PRO A 76 -10.17 -25.55 -24.87
C PRO A 76 -10.52 -24.13 -25.36
N VAL A 77 -10.17 -23.77 -26.59
CA VAL A 77 -10.52 -22.47 -27.19
C VAL A 77 -11.80 -22.64 -28.01
N SER A 78 -12.91 -22.14 -27.49
CA SER A 78 -14.19 -22.07 -28.23
C SER A 78 -14.28 -20.72 -28.95
N ILE A 79 -14.47 -20.77 -30.27
CA ILE A 79 -14.74 -19.59 -31.12
C ILE A 79 -16.11 -19.78 -31.75
N GLU A 80 -17.09 -19.03 -31.25
CA GLU A 80 -18.50 -19.16 -31.64
C GLU A 80 -19.09 -17.78 -31.91
N THR A 81 -20.00 -17.69 -32.89
CA THR A 81 -20.73 -16.45 -33.19
C THR A 81 -22.17 -16.61 -32.70
N ILE A 82 -22.58 -15.76 -31.77
CA ILE A 82 -23.92 -15.77 -31.17
C ILE A 82 -24.57 -14.41 -31.47
N GLY A 83 -25.55 -14.40 -32.38
CA GLY A 83 -26.14 -13.16 -32.89
C GLY A 83 -25.08 -12.26 -33.53
N GLU A 84 -24.98 -11.01 -33.10
CA GLU A 84 -24.00 -10.02 -33.59
C GLU A 84 -22.68 -10.02 -32.81
N THR A 85 -22.42 -11.06 -32.00
CA THR A 85 -21.24 -11.13 -31.11
C THR A 85 -20.38 -12.34 -31.41
N LEU A 86 -19.08 -12.11 -31.65
CA LEU A 86 -18.06 -13.14 -31.72
C LEU A 86 -17.53 -13.44 -30.32
N HIS A 87 -17.71 -14.66 -29.85
CA HIS A 87 -17.22 -15.15 -28.56
C HIS A 87 -15.95 -15.98 -28.77
N ILE A 88 -14.87 -15.58 -28.09
CA ILE A 88 -13.61 -16.32 -28.01
C ILE A 88 -13.35 -16.59 -26.54
N LEU A 89 -13.42 -17.86 -26.15
CA LEU A 89 -13.21 -18.27 -24.76
C LEU A 89 -12.11 -19.33 -24.73
N SER A 90 -11.04 -19.05 -23.99
CA SER A 90 -10.08 -20.09 -23.58
C SER A 90 -10.50 -20.61 -22.21
N LYS A 91 -11.04 -21.83 -22.13
CA LYS A 91 -11.32 -22.44 -20.82
C LYS A 91 -10.00 -22.90 -20.17
N PRO A 92 -9.81 -22.68 -18.87
CA PRO A 92 -8.74 -23.34 -18.15
C PRO A 92 -9.08 -24.83 -18.03
N ASN A 93 -8.08 -25.69 -18.23
CA ASN A 93 -8.26 -27.14 -18.15
C ASN A 93 -8.40 -27.58 -16.68
N TYR A 94 -9.55 -27.31 -16.06
CA TYR A 94 -9.88 -27.78 -14.71
C TYR A 94 -10.72 -29.03 -14.80
N PHE A 95 -10.10 -30.21 -14.90
CA PHE A 95 -10.72 -31.48 -14.47
C PHE A 95 -9.65 -32.61 -14.47
N HIS A 96 -8.67 -32.53 -13.57
CA HIS A 96 -8.00 -33.74 -13.05
C HIS A 96 -7.32 -33.42 -11.70
N PRO A 97 -7.52 -34.22 -10.63
CA PRO A 97 -6.96 -33.98 -9.30
C PRO A 97 -5.42 -33.84 -9.26
N TYR A 98 -4.73 -34.35 -10.28
CA TYR A 98 -3.27 -34.32 -10.41
C TYR A 98 -2.74 -33.15 -11.27
N ASN A 99 -3.60 -32.39 -11.95
CA ASN A 99 -3.22 -31.39 -12.96
C ASN A 99 -3.36 -29.93 -12.49
N TRP A 100 -3.60 -29.69 -11.20
CA TRP A 100 -3.70 -28.35 -10.59
C TRP A 100 -2.42 -27.49 -10.71
N ILE A 101 -1.36 -28.05 -11.30
CA ILE A 101 -0.02 -27.48 -11.45
C ILE A 101 0.30 -27.15 -12.93
N ASN A 102 -0.48 -27.66 -13.88
CA ASN A 102 -0.30 -27.41 -15.32
C ASN A 102 -1.30 -26.36 -15.80
N PHE A 103 -0.87 -25.09 -15.88
CA PHE A 103 -1.71 -24.02 -16.43
C PHE A 103 -1.30 -23.74 -17.87
N GLN A 104 -2.23 -23.99 -18.80
CA GLN A 104 -2.08 -23.61 -20.20
C GLN A 104 -2.26 -22.09 -20.32
N LYS A 105 -1.24 -21.42 -20.86
CA LYS A 105 -1.30 -20.00 -21.18
C LYS A 105 -1.73 -19.88 -22.64
N THR A 106 -2.88 -19.24 -22.89
CA THR A 106 -3.38 -19.00 -24.25
C THR A 106 -3.44 -17.51 -24.53
N SER A 107 -2.51 -17.03 -25.36
CA SER A 107 -2.46 -15.62 -25.75
C SER A 107 -3.08 -15.43 -27.12
N PHE A 108 -3.67 -14.26 -27.36
CA PHE A 108 -4.39 -13.95 -28.59
C PHE A 108 -3.86 -12.65 -29.18
N ARG A 109 -3.59 -12.66 -30.48
CA ARG A 109 -3.48 -11.44 -31.29
C ARG A 109 -4.66 -11.44 -32.26
N ILE A 110 -5.46 -10.40 -32.21
CA ILE A 110 -6.66 -10.27 -33.03
C ILE A 110 -6.57 -8.99 -33.84
N SER A 111 -6.56 -9.12 -35.16
CA SER A 111 -6.75 -8.00 -36.08
C SER A 111 -8.23 -7.93 -36.44
N LEU A 112 -8.86 -6.77 -36.27
CA LEU A 112 -10.30 -6.59 -36.45
C LEU A 112 -10.62 -5.20 -37.03
N PRO A 113 -11.74 -5.02 -37.75
CA PRO A 113 -12.18 -3.71 -38.20
C PRO A 113 -12.33 -2.72 -37.04
N LYS A 114 -11.81 -1.50 -37.21
CA LYS A 114 -11.71 -0.50 -36.13
C LYS A 114 -13.02 -0.16 -35.41
N HIS A 115 -14.17 -0.36 -36.06
CA HIS A 115 -15.50 -0.03 -35.54
C HIS A 115 -16.11 -1.12 -34.64
N ILE A 116 -15.49 -2.31 -34.55
CA ILE A 116 -16.01 -3.42 -33.74
C ILE A 116 -15.70 -3.17 -32.27
N LEU A 117 -16.76 -3.18 -31.44
CA LEU A 117 -16.65 -3.09 -29.99
C LEU A 117 -16.01 -4.35 -29.43
N ALA A 118 -15.02 -4.20 -28.54
CA ALA A 118 -14.39 -5.35 -27.89
C ALA A 118 -14.51 -5.30 -26.36
N ASN A 119 -14.92 -6.43 -25.78
CA ASN A 119 -14.91 -6.71 -24.35
C ASN A 119 -13.88 -7.81 -24.06
N THR A 120 -12.73 -7.43 -23.53
CA THR A 120 -11.61 -8.34 -23.31
C THR A 120 -11.32 -8.56 -21.83
N LYS A 121 -11.11 -9.81 -21.44
CA LYS A 121 -10.82 -10.18 -20.06
C LYS A 121 -9.68 -11.19 -20.01
N THR A 122 -8.67 -10.92 -19.16
CA THR A 122 -7.61 -11.88 -18.87
C THR A 122 -7.33 -11.99 -17.38
N TYR A 123 -7.14 -13.21 -16.88
CA TYR A 123 -6.71 -13.44 -15.51
C TYR A 123 -5.18 -13.52 -15.45
N GLY A 124 -4.52 -12.36 -15.42
CA GLY A 124 -3.07 -12.24 -15.15
C GLY A 124 -2.20 -11.88 -16.35
N GLY A 125 -2.70 -11.99 -17.58
CA GLY A 125 -1.96 -11.55 -18.76
C GLY A 125 -2.11 -10.05 -19.05
N ASN A 126 -1.29 -9.55 -19.98
CA ASN A 126 -1.31 -8.16 -20.42
C ASN A 126 -2.39 -7.93 -21.49
N ILE A 127 -2.86 -6.70 -21.60
CA ILE A 127 -3.80 -6.28 -22.65
C ILE A 127 -3.17 -5.13 -23.43
N TYR A 128 -3.04 -5.31 -24.74
CA TYR A 128 -2.51 -4.34 -25.69
C TYR A 128 -3.61 -3.98 -26.67
N LEU A 129 -3.92 -2.68 -26.78
CA LEU A 129 -4.94 -2.14 -27.67
C LEU A 129 -4.25 -1.14 -28.61
N LYS A 130 -4.41 -1.30 -29.92
CA LYS A 130 -3.75 -0.47 -30.92
C LYS A 130 -4.67 -0.14 -32.08
N ASN A 131 -4.69 1.13 -32.51
CA ASN A 131 -5.36 1.57 -33.74
C ASN A 131 -6.88 1.28 -33.80
N LEU A 132 -7.58 1.40 -32.67
CA LEU A 132 -9.02 1.11 -32.56
C LEU A 132 -9.84 2.41 -32.57
N ASP A 133 -11.04 2.42 -33.17
CA ASP A 133 -11.90 3.63 -33.29
C ASP A 133 -13.31 3.44 -32.70
N SER A 134 -13.45 2.58 -31.70
CA SER A 134 -14.76 2.25 -31.10
C SER A 134 -14.73 2.22 -29.57
N ASN A 135 -15.82 1.75 -28.95
CA ASN A 135 -15.89 1.62 -27.51
C ASN A 135 -15.27 0.28 -27.08
N HIS A 136 -14.46 0.26 -26.03
CA HIS A 136 -13.80 -0.96 -25.57
C HIS A 136 -13.84 -1.08 -24.05
N ILE A 137 -14.11 -2.31 -23.58
CA ILE A 137 -14.06 -2.67 -22.16
C ILE A 137 -12.96 -3.72 -21.98
N PHE A 138 -12.05 -3.49 -21.05
CA PHE A 138 -10.94 -4.43 -20.80
C PHE A 138 -10.70 -4.62 -19.31
N THR A 139 -10.36 -5.84 -18.90
CA THR A 139 -10.05 -6.14 -17.50
C THR A 139 -8.94 -7.16 -17.40
N THR A 140 -7.92 -6.85 -16.62
CA THR A 140 -6.91 -7.83 -16.19
C THR A 140 -6.79 -7.84 -14.67
N TRP A 141 -6.28 -8.92 -14.09
CA TRP A 141 -6.03 -8.99 -12.65
C TRP A 141 -4.58 -8.58 -12.31
N GLY A 142 -3.61 -8.99 -13.12
CA GLY A 142 -2.18 -8.78 -12.82
C GLY A 142 -1.37 -8.09 -13.92
N GLY A 143 -1.82 -8.14 -15.17
CA GLY A 143 -1.02 -7.66 -16.30
C GLY A 143 -1.12 -6.17 -16.56
N LYS A 144 -0.17 -5.68 -17.36
CA LYS A 144 -0.13 -4.33 -17.90
C LYS A 144 -1.27 -4.11 -18.88
N ILE A 145 -1.78 -2.90 -18.92
CA ILE A 145 -2.70 -2.42 -19.95
C ILE A 145 -1.95 -1.35 -20.75
N LEU A 146 -1.89 -1.51 -22.07
CA LEU A 146 -1.33 -0.53 -23.00
C LEU A 146 -2.37 -0.17 -24.05
N ILE A 147 -2.62 1.11 -24.25
CA ILE A 147 -3.50 1.65 -25.30
C ILE A 147 -2.70 2.62 -26.14
N ASN A 148 -2.61 2.36 -27.44
CA ASN A 148 -1.86 3.19 -28.38
C ASN A 148 -2.72 3.58 -29.59
N ASP A 149 -2.54 4.80 -30.09
CA ASP A 149 -3.02 5.24 -31.41
C ASP A 149 -4.54 5.04 -31.61
N SER A 150 -5.36 5.20 -30.57
CA SER A 150 -6.77 4.78 -30.59
C SER A 150 -7.76 5.92 -30.30
N LYS A 151 -8.98 5.79 -30.79
CA LYS A 151 -10.12 6.70 -30.65
C LYS A 151 -11.36 6.03 -30.07
N GLY A 152 -12.25 6.83 -29.47
CA GLY A 152 -13.52 6.34 -28.91
C GLY A 152 -13.54 6.34 -27.37
N ILE A 153 -14.23 5.37 -26.76
CA ILE A 153 -14.39 5.28 -25.29
C ILE A 153 -13.75 4.00 -24.75
N PHE A 154 -12.79 4.14 -23.85
CA PHE A 154 -12.07 3.02 -23.26
C PHE A 154 -12.36 2.93 -21.76
N ARG A 155 -12.76 1.75 -21.28
CA ARG A 155 -12.97 1.51 -19.85
C ARG A 155 -12.27 0.26 -19.39
N GLY A 156 -11.42 0.37 -18.37
CA GLY A 156 -10.82 -0.84 -17.84
C GLY A 156 -10.11 -0.75 -16.51
N LYS A 157 -9.66 -1.91 -16.04
CA LYS A 157 -9.01 -2.04 -14.73
C LYS A 157 -7.98 -3.17 -14.68
N THR A 158 -6.96 -2.96 -13.85
CA THR A 158 -5.97 -3.96 -13.42
C THR A 158 -5.80 -3.90 -11.90
N MET A 159 -5.41 -4.98 -11.22
CA MET A 159 -5.08 -4.90 -9.78
C MET A 159 -3.60 -4.55 -9.60
N GLY A 160 -2.69 -5.28 -10.26
CA GLY A 160 -1.25 -5.11 -10.06
C GLY A 160 -0.48 -4.41 -11.18
N GLY A 161 -0.98 -4.42 -12.41
CA GLY A 161 -0.21 -4.03 -13.58
C GLY A 161 -0.15 -2.52 -13.83
N ASN A 162 0.83 -2.12 -14.63
CA ASN A 162 0.95 -0.74 -15.11
C ASN A 162 -0.14 -0.39 -16.12
N LEU A 163 -0.51 0.88 -16.15
CA LEU A 163 -1.42 1.44 -17.14
C LEU A 163 -0.64 2.43 -18.00
N GLU A 164 -0.62 2.22 -19.30
CA GLU A 164 0.07 3.09 -20.25
C GLU A 164 -0.88 3.45 -21.40
N ILE A 165 -1.01 4.75 -21.67
CA ILE A 165 -1.92 5.28 -22.69
C ILE A 165 -1.14 6.31 -23.50
N ASN A 166 -0.96 6.04 -24.79
CA ASN A 166 -0.12 6.86 -25.66
C ASN A 166 -0.83 7.21 -26.97
N ASN A 167 -0.69 8.46 -27.42
CA ASN A 167 -1.16 8.94 -28.72
C ASN A 167 -2.64 8.61 -29.01
N CYS A 168 -3.51 8.72 -28.01
CA CYS A 168 -4.95 8.45 -28.16
C CYS A 168 -5.76 9.74 -28.32
N ASP A 169 -6.81 9.71 -29.14
CA ASP A 169 -7.82 10.78 -29.30
C ASP A 169 -9.17 10.22 -28.81
N ALA A 170 -9.29 10.08 -27.49
CA ALA A 170 -10.28 9.21 -26.86
C ALA A 170 -10.64 9.63 -25.42
N ASN A 171 -11.81 9.18 -24.97
CA ASN A 171 -12.25 9.30 -23.58
C ASN A 171 -11.97 8.01 -22.81
N ILE A 172 -11.15 8.04 -21.76
CA ILE A 172 -10.64 6.83 -21.09
C ILE A 172 -10.88 6.88 -19.57
N ASP A 173 -11.57 5.87 -19.02
CA ASP A 173 -11.63 5.59 -17.57
C ASP A 173 -10.86 4.30 -17.26
N ALA A 174 -9.68 4.44 -16.65
CA ALA A 174 -8.79 3.31 -16.39
C ALA A 174 -8.20 3.33 -14.98
N LYS A 175 -8.18 2.16 -14.31
CA LYS A 175 -7.84 2.04 -12.88
C LYS A 175 -6.81 0.93 -12.63
N THR A 176 -5.85 1.17 -11.75
CA THR A 176 -4.93 0.16 -11.21
C THR A 176 -4.94 0.20 -9.68
N TRP A 177 -4.50 -0.84 -8.95
CA TRP A 177 -4.32 -0.73 -7.49
C TRP A 177 -2.87 -0.43 -7.13
N GLY A 178 -1.91 -1.19 -7.69
CA GLY A 178 -0.49 -1.02 -7.37
C GLY A 178 0.38 -0.41 -8.47
N GLY A 179 -0.08 -0.46 -9.73
CA GLY A 179 0.77 -0.13 -10.88
C GLY A 179 0.98 1.37 -11.11
N LYS A 180 2.05 1.69 -11.85
CA LYS A 180 2.31 3.04 -12.36
C LYS A 180 1.31 3.37 -13.47
N VAL A 181 0.91 4.63 -13.55
CA VAL A 181 0.12 5.17 -14.66
C VAL A 181 1.00 6.11 -15.49
N LEU A 182 1.06 5.90 -16.81
CA LEU A 182 1.65 6.85 -17.76
C LEU A 182 0.61 7.26 -18.80
N LEU A 183 0.45 8.57 -18.98
CA LEU A 183 -0.27 9.18 -20.10
C LEU A 183 0.73 9.97 -20.94
N SER A 184 0.78 9.73 -22.25
CA SER A 184 1.67 10.45 -23.16
C SER A 184 0.96 10.87 -24.45
N GLU A 185 0.96 12.16 -24.77
CA GLU A 185 0.56 12.67 -26.09
C GLU A 185 -0.90 12.36 -26.47
N ASN A 186 -1.84 12.42 -25.53
CA ASN A 186 -3.25 12.12 -25.82
C ASN A 186 -4.10 13.39 -25.89
N ASP A 187 -5.23 13.29 -26.60
CA ASP A 187 -6.31 14.26 -26.71
C ASP A 187 -7.64 13.60 -26.23
N GLY A 188 -8.47 14.35 -25.52
CA GLY A 188 -9.70 13.85 -24.90
C GLY A 188 -9.67 13.70 -23.37
N ASP A 189 -10.80 13.24 -22.81
CA ASP A 189 -11.02 13.23 -21.36
C ASP A 189 -10.51 11.93 -20.70
N MET A 190 -9.66 12.07 -19.69
CA MET A 190 -8.97 10.97 -19.02
C MET A 190 -9.33 10.90 -17.53
N VAL A 191 -9.77 9.74 -17.06
CA VAL A 191 -9.96 9.44 -15.64
C VAL A 191 -9.05 8.28 -15.26
N VAL A 192 -8.00 8.57 -14.49
CA VAL A 192 -7.02 7.57 -14.06
C VAL A 192 -6.84 7.51 -12.56
N LYS A 193 -6.84 6.30 -12.00
CA LYS A 193 -6.69 6.09 -10.55
C LYS A 193 -5.73 4.94 -10.22
N THR A 194 -4.91 5.13 -9.18
CA THR A 194 -4.06 4.10 -8.57
C THR A 194 -4.14 4.19 -7.05
N LEU A 195 -3.83 3.13 -6.29
CA LEU A 195 -3.74 3.23 -4.81
C LEU A 195 -2.30 3.54 -4.39
N GLY A 196 -1.31 2.83 -4.94
CA GLY A 196 0.10 2.97 -4.54
C GLY A 196 1.04 3.54 -5.61
N GLY A 197 0.65 3.50 -6.89
CA GLY A 197 1.53 3.84 -7.99
C GLY A 197 1.72 5.34 -8.19
N ASN A 198 2.82 5.70 -8.86
CA ASN A 198 3.03 7.06 -9.37
C ASN A 198 2.21 7.28 -10.64
N ILE A 199 1.76 8.53 -10.85
CA ILE A 199 1.07 8.95 -12.06
C ILE A 199 1.96 9.94 -12.80
N GLN A 200 2.21 9.67 -14.08
CA GLN A 200 2.95 10.57 -14.97
C GLN A 200 2.08 10.94 -16.16
N ILE A 201 1.95 12.24 -16.42
CA ILE A 201 1.12 12.82 -17.47
C ILE A 201 2.03 13.69 -18.33
N LYS A 202 2.09 13.44 -19.62
CA LYS A 202 2.96 14.18 -20.54
C LYS A 202 2.19 14.59 -21.79
N ASN A 203 2.30 15.86 -22.18
CA ASN A 203 1.77 16.39 -23.44
C ASN A 203 0.28 16.08 -23.65
N GLN A 204 -0.53 16.25 -22.61
CA GLN A 204 -1.96 15.90 -22.64
C GLN A 204 -2.81 17.09 -23.06
N LYS A 205 -3.82 16.85 -23.90
CA LYS A 205 -4.88 17.80 -24.23
C LYS A 205 -6.23 17.29 -23.71
N GLY A 206 -7.13 18.20 -23.34
CA GLY A 206 -8.44 17.85 -22.78
C GLY A 206 -8.47 17.86 -21.25
N LYS A 207 -9.42 17.13 -20.64
CA LYS A 207 -9.57 17.08 -19.18
C LYS A 207 -8.93 15.83 -18.59
N VAL A 208 -8.25 15.96 -17.46
CA VAL A 208 -7.63 14.83 -16.75
C VAL A 208 -8.04 14.84 -15.29
N HIS A 209 -8.58 13.72 -14.82
CA HIS A 209 -8.78 13.46 -13.40
C HIS A 209 -7.84 12.32 -12.96
N ALA A 210 -6.82 12.66 -12.15
CA ALA A 210 -5.77 11.74 -11.73
C ALA A 210 -5.66 11.63 -10.21
N SER A 211 -5.84 10.43 -9.63
CA SER A 211 -5.75 10.24 -8.18
C SER A 211 -4.90 9.06 -7.74
N THR A 212 -4.06 9.24 -6.72
CA THR A 212 -3.28 8.17 -6.06
C THR A 212 -3.37 8.27 -4.54
N SER A 213 -3.32 7.18 -3.77
CA SER A 213 -3.30 7.29 -2.31
C SER A 213 -1.91 7.60 -1.79
N GLY A 214 -0.88 6.88 -2.25
CA GLY A 214 0.51 7.03 -1.75
C GLY A 214 1.53 7.57 -2.75
N GLY A 215 1.23 7.55 -4.05
CA GLY A 215 2.20 7.88 -5.09
C GLY A 215 2.36 9.38 -5.36
N ASN A 216 3.40 9.72 -6.10
CA ASN A 216 3.61 11.08 -6.61
C ASN A 216 2.88 11.26 -7.95
N ILE A 217 2.50 12.50 -8.25
CA ILE A 217 1.90 12.90 -9.53
C ILE A 217 2.87 13.87 -10.21
N LEU A 218 3.27 13.55 -11.44
CA LEU A 218 4.08 14.39 -12.31
C LEU A 218 3.29 14.72 -13.57
N GLY A 219 3.02 16.00 -13.82
CA GLY A 219 2.37 16.49 -15.03
C GLY A 219 3.29 17.42 -15.81
N GLU A 220 3.45 17.20 -17.11
CA GLU A 220 4.27 18.02 -18.01
C GLU A 220 3.49 18.34 -19.29
N GLY A 221 3.41 19.62 -19.66
CA GLY A 221 2.87 20.05 -20.95
C GLY A 221 1.38 19.76 -21.14
N LEU A 222 0.55 20.10 -20.17
CA LEU A 222 -0.91 19.91 -20.26
C LEU A 222 -1.59 21.13 -20.89
N LYS A 223 -2.52 20.92 -21.82
CA LYS A 223 -3.40 21.94 -22.39
C LYS A 223 -4.87 21.59 -22.14
N GLY A 224 -5.53 22.26 -21.21
CA GLY A 224 -6.91 21.93 -20.81
C GLY A 224 -7.13 21.98 -19.31
N GLU A 225 -7.78 20.97 -18.72
CA GLU A 225 -8.10 20.93 -17.29
C GLU A 225 -7.39 19.76 -16.62
N LEU A 226 -6.67 20.00 -15.52
CA LEU A 226 -6.08 18.95 -14.69
C LEU A 226 -6.64 19.00 -13.28
N GLN A 227 -7.35 17.95 -12.89
CA GLN A 227 -7.71 17.67 -11.50
C GLN A 227 -6.88 16.51 -10.98
N CYS A 228 -6.06 16.75 -9.95
CA CYS A 228 -5.23 15.72 -9.38
C CYS A 228 -5.16 15.73 -7.84
N SER A 229 -5.03 14.54 -7.25
CA SER A 229 -5.04 14.41 -5.78
C SER A 229 -4.16 13.26 -5.30
N THR A 230 -3.43 13.48 -4.20
CA THR A 230 -2.71 12.41 -3.48
C THR A 230 -2.82 12.54 -1.97
N TRP A 231 -2.76 11.44 -1.20
CA TRP A 231 -2.82 11.56 0.26
C TRP A 231 -1.45 11.94 0.84
N GLY A 232 -0.39 11.20 0.48
CA GLY A 232 0.96 11.41 1.01
C GLY A 232 2.01 11.87 -0.01
N GLY A 233 1.73 11.79 -1.31
CA GLY A 233 2.72 12.07 -2.35
C GLY A 233 2.87 13.55 -2.68
N ASN A 234 3.92 13.87 -3.43
CA ASN A 234 4.14 15.20 -4.01
C ASN A 234 3.43 15.32 -5.36
N ILE A 235 2.99 16.53 -5.67
CA ILE A 235 2.45 16.90 -6.98
C ILE A 235 3.41 17.88 -7.64
N LYS A 236 3.90 17.55 -8.82
CA LYS A 236 4.80 18.40 -9.63
C LYS A 236 4.18 18.62 -11.01
N LEU A 237 3.90 19.86 -11.37
CA LEU A 237 3.23 20.23 -12.61
C LEU A 237 4.10 21.25 -13.35
N TYR A 238 4.37 21.02 -14.63
CA TYR A 238 5.25 21.87 -15.44
C TYR A 238 4.61 22.24 -16.78
N GLY A 239 4.74 23.50 -17.17
CA GLY A 239 4.25 24.02 -18.45
C GLY A 239 2.76 23.78 -18.68
N ILE A 240 1.93 24.05 -17.67
CA ILE A 240 0.48 23.86 -17.77
C ILE A 240 -0.16 25.08 -18.44
N GLU A 241 -0.97 24.86 -19.47
CA GLU A 241 -1.78 25.85 -20.17
C GLU A 241 -3.27 25.52 -19.97
N GLY A 242 -3.87 26.06 -18.91
CA GLY A 242 -5.29 25.89 -18.61
C GLY A 242 -5.62 25.83 -17.12
N ASP A 243 -6.62 25.03 -16.76
CA ASP A 243 -7.20 24.98 -15.42
C ASP A 243 -6.57 23.88 -14.56
N ILE A 244 -6.30 24.18 -13.29
CA ILE A 244 -5.66 23.22 -12.38
C ILE A 244 -6.46 23.13 -11.08
N GLY A 245 -6.80 21.91 -10.66
CA GLY A 245 -7.19 21.57 -9.31
C GLY A 245 -6.22 20.54 -8.75
N ALA A 246 -5.37 20.87 -7.78
CA ALA A 246 -4.42 19.93 -7.19
C ALA A 246 -4.50 19.93 -5.66
N ASN A 247 -4.56 18.76 -5.04
CA ASN A 247 -4.50 18.68 -3.58
C ASN A 247 -3.64 17.53 -3.03
N THR A 248 -3.05 17.76 -1.85
CA THR A 248 -2.37 16.70 -1.10
C THR A 248 -2.53 16.89 0.41
N LYS A 249 -2.51 15.81 1.21
CA LYS A 249 -2.57 15.96 2.67
C LYS A 249 -1.17 16.14 3.27
N GLY A 250 -0.19 15.34 2.86
CA GLY A 250 1.16 15.37 3.43
C GLY A 250 2.26 15.93 2.53
N GLY A 251 2.06 15.97 1.21
CA GLY A 251 3.13 16.30 0.26
C GLY A 251 3.20 17.77 -0.15
N ASN A 252 4.25 18.09 -0.91
CA ASN A 252 4.42 19.40 -1.52
C ASN A 252 3.71 19.49 -2.87
N ILE A 253 3.29 20.69 -3.24
CA ILE A 253 2.80 21.01 -4.58
C ILE A 253 3.78 21.98 -5.23
N GLU A 254 4.33 21.60 -6.38
CA GLU A 254 5.12 22.47 -7.26
C GLU A 254 4.35 22.61 -8.58
N ALA A 255 4.04 23.83 -9.03
CA ALA A 255 3.27 24.02 -10.25
C ALA A 255 3.77 25.21 -11.09
N GLU A 256 4.04 24.98 -12.38
CA GLU A 256 4.33 26.02 -13.37
C GLU A 256 3.14 26.19 -14.31
N VAL A 257 2.50 27.35 -14.25
CA VAL A 257 1.32 27.66 -15.06
C VAL A 257 1.64 28.77 -16.04
N LYS A 258 1.53 28.46 -17.33
CA LYS A 258 1.83 29.39 -18.44
C LYS A 258 0.62 30.25 -18.82
N ALA A 259 -0.58 29.71 -18.70
CA ALA A 259 -1.83 30.41 -18.97
C ALA A 259 -2.96 29.75 -18.17
N VAL A 260 -3.94 30.55 -17.73
CA VAL A 260 -5.11 30.09 -16.98
C VAL A 260 -6.38 30.42 -17.74
N ASN A 261 -7.36 29.50 -17.79
CA ASN A 261 -8.63 29.78 -18.47
C ASN A 261 -9.69 30.31 -17.49
N LYS A 262 -9.93 29.56 -16.42
CA LYS A 262 -11.01 29.77 -15.43
C LYS A 262 -10.47 29.77 -14.01
N TYR A 263 -9.64 28.81 -13.65
CA TYR A 263 -9.18 28.69 -12.27
C TYR A 263 -7.85 27.95 -12.07
N ILE A 264 -7.19 28.30 -10.97
CA ILE A 264 -6.20 27.50 -10.28
C ILE A 264 -6.73 27.25 -8.87
N TRP A 265 -6.75 26.00 -8.43
CA TRP A 265 -7.06 25.61 -7.07
C TRP A 265 -6.00 24.65 -6.56
N LEU A 266 -5.17 25.09 -5.61
CA LEU A 266 -4.12 24.28 -5.00
C LEU A 266 -4.33 24.22 -3.49
N ASP A 267 -4.29 23.03 -2.90
CA ASP A 267 -4.53 22.82 -1.48
C ASP A 267 -3.57 21.80 -0.86
N THR A 268 -2.94 22.14 0.28
CA THR A 268 -2.16 21.19 1.06
C THR A 268 -2.37 21.34 2.57
N ALA A 269 -2.50 20.22 3.29
CA ALA A 269 -2.66 20.26 4.74
C ALA A 269 -1.32 20.44 5.47
N GLY A 270 -0.26 19.72 5.07
CA GLY A 270 1.04 19.74 5.77
C GLY A 270 2.26 20.15 4.94
N GLY A 271 2.17 20.18 3.61
CA GLY A 271 3.33 20.49 2.75
C GLY A 271 3.40 21.95 2.32
N ASN A 272 4.45 22.29 1.56
CA ASN A 272 4.62 23.60 0.96
C ASN A 272 4.00 23.65 -0.45
N ILE A 273 3.57 24.84 -0.87
CA ILE A 273 3.16 25.09 -2.24
C ILE A 273 4.12 26.09 -2.87
N SER A 274 4.75 25.70 -3.98
CA SER A 274 5.51 26.60 -4.84
C SER A 274 4.85 26.69 -6.20
N VAL A 275 4.33 27.86 -6.58
CA VAL A 275 3.63 28.02 -7.85
C VAL A 275 4.19 29.20 -8.63
N ALA A 276 4.55 28.95 -9.90
CA ALA A 276 4.83 29.99 -10.87
C ALA A 276 3.54 30.33 -11.61
N LEU A 277 3.08 31.57 -11.44
CA LEU A 277 1.84 32.08 -12.02
C LEU A 277 2.15 32.95 -13.25
N PRO A 278 1.25 33.02 -14.24
CA PRO A 278 1.42 33.90 -15.41
C PRO A 278 1.11 35.35 -15.02
N LEU A 279 2.07 36.03 -14.38
CA LEU A 279 1.89 37.37 -13.78
C LEU A 279 1.54 38.48 -14.79
N GLN A 280 1.67 38.24 -16.09
CA GLN A 280 1.24 39.15 -17.15
C GLN A 280 -0.27 39.06 -17.45
N GLN A 281 -0.93 37.98 -17.03
CA GLN A 281 -2.37 37.78 -17.20
C GLN A 281 -3.14 38.49 -16.07
N SER A 282 -4.39 38.89 -16.33
CA SER A 282 -5.30 39.37 -15.29
C SER A 282 -5.80 38.21 -14.44
N LEU A 283 -5.70 38.30 -13.11
CA LEU A 283 -5.98 37.21 -12.18
C LEU A 283 -6.67 37.71 -10.90
N ASP A 284 -7.59 36.94 -10.36
CA ASP A 284 -8.15 37.15 -9.02
C ASP A 284 -7.41 36.23 -8.04
N LEU A 285 -6.63 36.81 -7.12
CA LEU A 285 -5.79 36.07 -6.18
C LEU A 285 -6.48 35.95 -4.82
N ASP A 286 -6.57 34.71 -4.32
CA ASP A 286 -6.95 34.37 -2.95
C ASP A 286 -5.98 33.29 -2.44
N ILE A 287 -4.94 33.75 -1.76
CA ILE A 287 -3.81 32.92 -1.34
C ILE A 287 -3.67 33.05 0.18
N SER A 288 -3.71 31.93 0.90
CA SER A 288 -3.65 31.93 2.36
C SER A 288 -2.88 30.74 2.92
N SER A 289 -1.90 30.99 3.79
CA SER A 289 -1.18 29.94 4.52
C SER A 289 -0.35 30.49 5.69
N SER A 290 0.39 29.65 6.43
CA SER A 290 1.24 30.08 7.56
C SER A 290 2.21 31.21 7.18
N LYS A 291 2.71 31.17 5.94
CA LYS A 291 3.50 32.25 5.34
C LYS A 291 3.28 32.29 3.83
N VAL A 292 3.05 33.48 3.30
CA VAL A 292 2.88 33.74 1.86
C VAL A 292 4.01 34.63 1.37
N THR A 293 4.85 34.09 0.51
CA THR A 293 5.95 34.84 -0.14
C THR A 293 5.59 35.07 -1.60
N VAL A 294 5.53 36.32 -2.03
CA VAL A 294 5.24 36.71 -3.42
C VAL A 294 6.30 37.69 -3.94
N PRO A 295 6.60 37.67 -5.26
CA PRO A 295 7.45 38.69 -5.87
C PRO A 295 6.78 40.06 -5.84
N LEU A 296 7.50 41.10 -6.27
CA LEU A 296 6.92 42.41 -6.48
C LEU A 296 5.88 42.31 -7.62
N LEU A 297 4.61 42.60 -7.29
CA LEU A 297 3.52 42.57 -8.26
C LEU A 297 3.24 44.01 -8.72
N SER A 298 3.46 44.29 -10.00
CA SER A 298 3.02 45.54 -10.63
C SER A 298 1.53 45.43 -10.95
N ASN A 299 0.76 46.51 -10.81
CA ASN A 299 -0.70 46.54 -11.08
C ASN A 299 -1.53 45.55 -10.23
N PHE A 300 -1.16 45.39 -8.96
CA PHE A 300 -1.95 44.62 -7.99
C PHE A 300 -2.80 45.57 -7.13
N GLU A 301 -4.11 45.30 -7.09
CA GLU A 301 -5.09 45.99 -6.26
C GLU A 301 -5.63 45.04 -5.19
N GLY A 302 -5.24 45.24 -3.94
CA GLY A 302 -5.67 44.39 -2.84
C GLY A 302 -4.80 44.56 -1.61
N PHE A 303 -4.82 43.57 -0.73
CA PHE A 303 -3.99 43.57 0.48
C PHE A 303 -3.10 42.33 0.55
N LYS A 304 -1.96 42.50 1.19
CA LYS A 304 -0.99 41.45 1.48
C LYS A 304 -0.60 41.55 2.95
N THR A 305 -0.77 40.46 3.67
CA THR A 305 -0.23 40.24 5.01
C THR A 305 0.89 39.19 4.94
N GLN A 306 1.42 38.78 6.09
CA GLN A 306 2.41 37.70 6.14
C GLN A 306 1.83 36.35 5.70
N ASP A 307 0.55 36.13 5.96
CA ASP A 307 -0.18 34.87 5.84
C ASP A 307 -1.22 34.87 4.71
N GLN A 308 -1.53 36.03 4.13
CA GLN A 308 -2.56 36.15 3.09
C GLN A 308 -2.17 37.14 1.98
N LEU A 309 -2.65 36.85 0.78
CA LEU A 309 -2.68 37.76 -0.36
C LEU A 309 -4.05 37.64 -1.02
N VAL A 310 -4.84 38.72 -0.96
CA VAL A 310 -6.16 38.78 -1.58
C VAL A 310 -6.27 40.05 -2.39
N GLY A 311 -6.63 39.91 -3.66
CA GLY A 311 -6.79 41.05 -4.55
C GLY A 311 -6.82 40.69 -6.02
N LYS A 312 -6.79 41.71 -6.86
CA LYS A 312 -6.83 41.60 -8.32
C LYS A 312 -5.48 42.00 -8.90
N LEU A 313 -4.99 41.20 -9.82
CA LEU A 313 -3.81 41.50 -10.62
C LEU A 313 -4.25 41.90 -12.03
N ASN A 314 -3.70 42.98 -12.57
CA ASN A 314 -4.00 43.50 -13.92
C ASN A 314 -5.51 43.65 -14.20
N GLY A 315 -6.31 44.11 -13.23
CA GLY A 315 -7.75 44.32 -13.36
C GLY A 315 -8.66 43.13 -13.00
N GLY A 316 -8.09 41.98 -12.63
CA GLY A 316 -8.83 40.78 -12.20
C GLY A 316 -9.23 39.85 -13.35
N GLY A 317 -9.53 38.59 -13.03
CA GLY A 317 -9.71 37.55 -14.06
C GLY A 317 -9.93 36.15 -13.50
N PRO A 318 -9.35 35.09 -14.10
CA PRO A 318 -9.43 33.73 -13.58
C PRO A 318 -9.05 33.63 -12.10
N LYS A 319 -9.78 32.80 -11.36
CA LYS A 319 -9.63 32.68 -9.90
C LYS A 319 -8.43 31.81 -9.54
N VAL A 320 -7.53 32.33 -8.73
CA VAL A 320 -6.36 31.63 -8.21
C VAL A 320 -6.53 31.45 -6.72
N LEU A 321 -6.94 30.25 -6.32
CA LEU A 321 -7.14 29.85 -4.94
C LEU A 321 -6.00 28.93 -4.49
N VAL A 322 -5.14 29.41 -3.60
CA VAL A 322 -4.02 28.61 -3.08
C VAL A 322 -4.08 28.59 -1.56
N LYS A 323 -4.33 27.43 -0.98
CA LYS A 323 -4.53 27.26 0.46
C LYS A 323 -3.53 26.28 1.04
N GLY A 324 -2.94 26.64 2.18
CA GLY A 324 -2.08 25.74 2.94
C GLY A 324 -2.35 25.87 4.43
N THR A 325 -2.59 24.77 5.13
CA THR A 325 -2.91 24.82 6.57
C THR A 325 -1.66 24.92 7.46
N GLY A 326 -0.62 24.14 7.17
CA GLY A 326 0.61 24.11 7.98
C GLY A 326 1.89 24.60 7.28
N GLY A 327 1.97 24.47 5.96
CA GLY A 327 3.18 24.82 5.20
C GLY A 327 3.27 26.28 4.77
N ASN A 328 4.25 26.58 3.93
CA ASN A 328 4.44 27.89 3.33
C ASN A 328 3.99 27.90 1.86
N ILE A 329 3.48 29.03 1.40
CA ILE A 329 3.20 29.28 0.00
C ILE A 329 4.25 30.25 -0.56
N LYS A 330 4.84 29.87 -1.70
CA LYS A 330 5.75 30.72 -2.47
C LYS A 330 5.21 30.89 -3.89
N ILE A 331 4.86 32.12 -4.24
CA ILE A 331 4.60 32.52 -5.62
C ILE A 331 5.95 32.88 -6.26
N LEU A 332 6.19 32.39 -7.47
CA LEU A 332 7.41 32.61 -8.24
C LEU A 332 7.07 33.23 -9.60
N PRO A 333 7.97 34.03 -10.19
CA PRO A 333 7.83 34.45 -11.59
C PRO A 333 8.08 33.30 -12.56
N GLU A 334 9.01 32.39 -12.23
CA GLU A 334 9.34 31.20 -12.98
C GLU A 334 9.83 30.12 -12.00
N LEU A 335 9.53 28.85 -12.28
CA LEU A 335 10.15 27.73 -11.57
C LEU A 335 11.50 27.43 -12.24
N GLN A 336 12.58 27.33 -11.46
CA GLN A 336 13.86 26.85 -12.00
C GLN A 336 13.62 25.48 -12.63
N LYS A 337 13.97 25.32 -13.92
CA LYS A 337 13.99 24.01 -14.58
C LYS A 337 14.90 23.11 -13.74
N PHE A 338 14.32 22.10 -13.11
CA PHE A 338 15.10 21.00 -12.58
C PHE A 338 15.78 20.32 -13.77
N ASP A 339 17.09 20.48 -13.89
CA ASP A 339 17.89 19.63 -14.76
C ASP A 339 17.61 18.18 -14.40
N LYS A 340 17.20 17.40 -15.42
CA LYS A 340 17.00 15.95 -15.45
C LYS A 340 17.42 15.24 -14.16
N VAL A 341 16.49 15.07 -13.21
CA VAL A 341 16.59 13.99 -12.23
C VAL A 341 16.17 12.71 -12.94
N LYS A 342 17.06 12.21 -13.81
CA LYS A 342 17.11 10.79 -14.12
C LYS A 342 17.56 10.06 -12.85
N ASP A 343 16.84 8.99 -12.53
CA ASP A 343 17.33 7.85 -11.74
C ASP A 343 17.51 7.93 -10.21
N SER A 344 17.06 8.97 -9.49
CA SER A 344 17.14 8.96 -8.01
C SER A 344 15.91 8.35 -7.28
N PHE A 345 14.89 7.89 -8.00
CA PHE A 345 13.71 7.23 -7.39
C PHE A 345 13.96 5.77 -6.94
N ILE A 346 15.18 5.25 -7.07
CA ILE A 346 15.53 3.87 -6.72
C ILE A 346 16.59 3.88 -5.60
N LYS A 347 16.11 3.82 -4.35
CA LYS A 347 16.71 3.20 -3.14
C LYS A 347 16.35 4.02 -1.90
N ARG A 348 15.31 3.60 -1.19
CA ARG A 348 15.36 3.66 0.26
C ARG A 348 15.73 2.27 0.75
N GLN A 349 16.85 2.19 1.47
CA GLN A 349 17.25 1.00 2.21
C GLN A 349 16.16 0.65 3.21
N SER A 350 15.64 -0.56 3.11
CA SER A 350 14.79 -1.17 4.13
C SER A 350 15.59 -1.31 5.42
N PRO A 351 15.03 -0.97 6.59
CA PRO A 351 15.68 -1.23 7.88
C PRO A 351 15.94 -2.73 8.03
N SER A 352 17.09 -3.10 8.60
CA SER A 352 17.45 -4.48 8.88
C SER A 352 16.56 -5.04 9.98
N ILE A 353 15.55 -5.82 9.59
CA ILE A 353 14.76 -6.63 10.51
C ILE A 353 15.63 -7.81 10.95
N ASP A 354 15.76 -8.00 12.26
CA ASP A 354 16.54 -9.05 12.87
C ASP A 354 15.94 -10.43 12.54
N THR A 355 16.66 -11.21 11.72
CA THR A 355 16.12 -12.41 11.03
C THR A 355 16.13 -13.70 11.88
N ASN A 356 16.08 -13.59 13.20
CA ASN A 356 16.26 -14.73 14.10
C ASN A 356 15.02 -15.64 14.29
N TYR A 357 13.86 -15.29 13.72
CA TYR A 357 12.63 -16.11 13.86
C TYR A 357 12.65 -17.45 13.09
N VAL A 358 13.65 -17.69 12.24
CA VAL A 358 13.92 -19.01 11.63
C VAL A 358 15.29 -19.51 12.07
N ALA A 359 15.61 -19.35 13.35
CA ALA A 359 16.64 -20.17 13.97
C ALA A 359 16.19 -21.65 13.94
N LEU A 360 17.14 -22.57 13.82
CA LEU A 360 16.92 -24.01 14.04
C LEU A 360 16.49 -24.21 15.50
N SER A 361 15.21 -23.98 15.79
CA SER A 361 14.62 -24.38 17.07
C SER A 361 14.73 -25.90 17.19
N PHE A 362 14.83 -26.40 18.42
CA PHE A 362 14.93 -27.84 18.67
C PHE A 362 13.77 -28.61 18.01
N GLY A 363 12.57 -28.03 17.98
CA GLY A 363 11.42 -28.59 17.26
C GLY A 363 11.62 -28.67 15.74
N ASN A 364 12.12 -27.61 15.11
CA ASN A 364 12.40 -27.61 13.66
C ASN A 364 13.53 -28.57 13.28
N PHE A 365 14.51 -28.75 14.16
CA PHE A 365 15.57 -29.75 14.00
C PHE A 365 14.99 -31.18 13.97
N ILE A 366 14.17 -31.54 14.96
CA ILE A 366 13.53 -32.87 15.03
C ILE A 366 12.61 -33.11 13.83
N LEU A 367 11.80 -32.12 13.45
CA LEU A 367 10.88 -32.25 12.32
C LEU A 367 11.64 -32.42 10.99
N GLY A 368 12.71 -31.65 10.79
CA GLY A 368 13.59 -31.79 9.63
C GLY A 368 14.30 -33.16 9.59
N LEU A 369 14.66 -33.70 10.74
CA LEU A 369 15.26 -35.04 10.85
C LEU A 369 14.27 -36.12 10.42
N PHE A 370 13.03 -36.05 10.94
CA PHE A 370 11.97 -36.98 10.58
C PHE A 370 11.63 -36.90 9.09
N PHE A 371 11.56 -35.68 8.53
CA PHE A 371 11.34 -35.45 7.11
C PHE A 371 12.42 -36.10 6.23
N CYS A 372 13.70 -35.88 6.55
CA CYS A 372 14.81 -36.47 5.80
C CYS A 372 14.81 -38.01 5.90
N LEU A 373 14.57 -38.57 7.08
CA LEU A 373 14.49 -40.02 7.28
C LEU A 373 13.33 -40.64 6.49
N LEU A 374 12.13 -40.06 6.60
CA LEU A 374 10.93 -40.59 5.96
C LEU A 374 10.99 -40.50 4.44
N LEU A 375 11.48 -39.39 3.87
CA LEU A 375 11.63 -39.26 2.42
C LEU A 375 12.74 -40.14 1.87
N THR A 376 13.88 -40.22 2.56
CA THR A 376 14.98 -41.10 2.12
C THR A 376 14.51 -42.54 2.11
N TYR A 377 13.86 -42.98 3.20
CA TYR A 377 13.34 -44.34 3.34
C TYR A 377 12.22 -44.65 2.35
N GLY A 378 11.26 -43.75 2.17
CA GLY A 378 10.13 -43.95 1.26
C GLY A 378 10.59 -44.06 -0.20
N LEU A 379 11.45 -43.14 -0.66
CA LEU A 379 11.97 -43.15 -2.03
C LEU A 379 12.88 -44.36 -2.28
N SER A 380 13.74 -44.71 -1.32
CA SER A 380 14.63 -45.86 -1.48
C SER A 380 13.88 -47.19 -1.42
N SER A 381 12.81 -47.28 -0.63
CA SER A 381 11.96 -48.48 -0.58
C SER A 381 11.25 -48.73 -1.91
N ILE A 382 10.74 -47.69 -2.57
CA ILE A 382 10.12 -47.80 -3.91
C ILE A 382 11.14 -48.36 -4.91
N VAL A 383 12.35 -47.80 -4.92
CA VAL A 383 13.43 -48.26 -5.80
C VAL A 383 13.80 -49.71 -5.47
N TYR A 384 13.96 -50.04 -4.19
CA TYR A 384 14.29 -51.38 -3.71
C TYR A 384 13.29 -52.45 -4.12
N PHE A 385 12.01 -52.27 -3.82
CA PHE A 385 10.98 -53.24 -4.19
C PHE A 385 10.81 -53.35 -5.71
N THR A 386 11.06 -52.27 -6.46
CA THR A 386 11.05 -52.29 -7.92
C THR A 386 12.17 -53.19 -8.47
N PHE A 387 13.39 -53.03 -7.97
CA PHE A 387 14.52 -53.89 -8.37
C PHE A 387 14.34 -55.33 -7.88
N GLN A 388 13.84 -55.55 -6.66
CA GLN A 388 13.55 -56.88 -6.14
C GLN A 388 12.52 -57.63 -7.01
N ASN A 389 11.46 -56.96 -7.47
CA ASN A 389 10.47 -57.55 -8.38
C ASN A 389 11.06 -57.90 -9.76
N ILE A 390 12.05 -57.14 -10.24
CA ILE A 390 12.75 -57.44 -11.49
C ILE A 390 13.67 -58.65 -11.29
N ASP A 391 14.45 -58.67 -10.21
CA ASP A 391 15.45 -59.70 -9.95
C ASP A 391 14.81 -61.05 -9.58
N THR A 392 13.73 -61.06 -8.80
CA THR A 392 12.95 -62.27 -8.47
C THR A 392 12.28 -62.92 -9.67
N LYS A 393 11.93 -62.15 -10.72
CA LYS A 393 11.46 -62.68 -12.01
C LYS A 393 12.58 -63.37 -12.80
N ILE A 394 13.82 -62.94 -12.62
CA ILE A 394 14.98 -63.42 -13.38
C ILE A 394 15.66 -64.58 -12.66
N ASN A 395 15.76 -64.56 -11.33
CA ASN A 395 16.43 -65.58 -10.51
C ASN A 395 15.63 -65.92 -9.22
N PRO A 396 14.72 -66.91 -9.27
CA PRO A 396 13.82 -67.22 -8.15
C PRO A 396 14.50 -67.85 -6.91
N GLN A 397 15.76 -68.29 -6.99
CA GLN A 397 16.51 -68.84 -5.85
C GLN A 397 17.19 -67.79 -4.95
N ASN A 398 17.23 -66.52 -5.36
CA ASN A 398 17.89 -65.42 -4.65
C ASN A 398 17.02 -64.72 -3.59
N ALA A 399 16.14 -65.44 -2.90
CA ALA A 399 15.31 -64.87 -1.83
C ALA A 399 16.18 -64.49 -0.61
N LEU A 400 16.75 -63.28 -0.65
CA LEU A 400 17.78 -62.77 0.24
C LEU A 400 17.21 -62.27 1.58
N THR A 401 17.18 -63.14 2.60
CA THR A 401 16.66 -62.82 3.95
C THR A 401 17.55 -61.89 4.81
N ASN A 402 18.75 -61.52 4.36
CA ASN A 402 19.66 -60.63 5.10
C ASN A 402 19.94 -59.26 4.43
N ILE A 403 19.61 -59.07 3.14
CA ILE A 403 19.81 -57.79 2.45
C ILE A 403 18.89 -56.69 2.99
N GLU A 404 17.68 -57.06 3.40
CA GLU A 404 16.66 -56.14 3.90
C GLU A 404 17.15 -55.35 5.14
N LYS A 405 17.92 -55.98 6.03
CA LYS A 405 18.49 -55.31 7.23
C LYS A 405 19.59 -54.31 6.88
N ILE A 406 20.43 -54.61 5.91
CA ILE A 406 21.52 -53.73 5.47
C ILE A 406 20.95 -52.51 4.73
N VAL A 407 19.94 -52.73 3.88
CA VAL A 407 19.23 -51.65 3.19
C VAL A 407 18.47 -50.76 4.17
N PHE A 408 17.85 -51.35 5.19
CA PHE A 408 17.21 -50.59 6.26
C PHE A 408 18.19 -49.68 7.00
N LEU A 409 19.34 -50.21 7.43
CA LEU A 409 20.37 -49.44 8.13
C LEU A 409 21.02 -48.38 7.25
N SER A 410 21.25 -48.67 5.96
CA SER A 410 21.81 -47.69 5.02
C SER A 410 20.87 -46.53 4.75
N ASN A 411 19.55 -46.77 4.70
CA ASN A 411 18.54 -45.72 4.55
C ASN A 411 18.48 -44.78 5.76
N ILE A 412 18.57 -45.33 6.97
CA ILE A 412 18.65 -44.51 8.19
C ILE A 412 19.91 -43.66 8.18
N ALA A 413 21.07 -44.27 7.88
CA ALA A 413 22.33 -43.56 7.80
C ALA A 413 22.29 -42.43 6.75
N ASN A 414 21.74 -42.70 5.57
CA ASN A 414 21.60 -41.73 4.50
C ASN A 414 20.65 -40.56 4.85
N GLY A 415 19.54 -40.84 5.54
CA GLY A 415 18.62 -39.80 6.02
C GLY A 415 19.26 -38.91 7.10
N LEU A 416 20.05 -39.51 8.01
CA LEU A 416 20.86 -38.78 8.99
C LEU A 416 21.92 -37.90 8.31
N SER A 417 22.66 -38.46 7.35
CA SER A 417 23.67 -37.73 6.56
C SER A 417 23.06 -36.55 5.81
N SER A 418 21.87 -36.71 5.22
CA SER A 418 21.15 -35.64 4.52
C SER A 418 20.74 -34.51 5.47
N HIS A 419 20.15 -34.86 6.62
CA HIS A 419 19.77 -33.88 7.62
C HIS A 419 20.99 -33.15 8.20
N GLY A 420 22.04 -33.90 8.56
CA GLY A 420 23.30 -33.37 9.07
C GLY A 420 23.97 -32.42 8.08
N ALA A 421 23.95 -32.77 6.79
CA ALA A 421 24.52 -31.93 5.74
C ALA A 421 23.84 -30.56 5.67
N VAL A 422 22.52 -30.55 5.57
CA VAL A 422 21.73 -29.32 5.40
C VAL A 422 21.75 -28.45 6.66
N THR A 423 21.65 -29.05 7.84
CA THR A 423 21.68 -28.31 9.11
C THR A 423 23.04 -27.65 9.34
N THR A 424 24.13 -28.37 9.12
CA THR A 424 25.50 -27.82 9.21
C THR A 424 25.70 -26.69 8.21
N PHE A 425 25.22 -26.86 6.97
CA PHE A 425 25.28 -25.81 5.95
C PHE A 425 24.49 -24.55 6.37
N ILE A 426 23.27 -24.70 6.86
CA ILE A 426 22.42 -23.60 7.32
C ILE A 426 23.11 -22.82 8.46
N GLN A 427 23.72 -23.53 9.41
CA GLN A 427 24.35 -22.89 10.58
C GLN A 427 25.65 -22.17 10.22
N LEU A 428 26.50 -22.76 9.39
CA LEU A 428 27.87 -22.27 9.17
C LEU A 428 28.04 -21.41 7.92
N LEU A 429 27.31 -21.73 6.84
CA LEU A 429 27.63 -21.22 5.49
C LEU A 429 26.49 -20.43 4.82
N ASP A 430 25.21 -20.68 5.15
CA ASP A 430 24.09 -20.01 4.46
C ASP A 430 24.18 -18.48 4.47
N LYS A 431 24.60 -17.89 5.60
CA LYS A 431 24.74 -16.43 5.74
C LYS A 431 25.94 -15.86 4.97
N ARG A 432 26.96 -16.68 4.66
CA ARG A 432 28.21 -16.24 4.02
C ARG A 432 28.13 -16.27 2.49
N ILE A 433 27.15 -16.97 1.94
CA ILE A 433 27.03 -17.23 0.51
C ILE A 433 25.80 -16.51 -0.04
N TYR A 434 25.99 -15.65 -1.04
CA TYR A 434 24.88 -14.89 -1.65
C TYR A 434 24.22 -15.64 -2.81
N GLN A 435 25.01 -16.31 -3.66
CA GLN A 435 24.52 -16.96 -4.87
C GLN A 435 23.85 -18.30 -4.57
N ASN A 436 22.58 -18.46 -4.95
CA ASN A 436 21.79 -19.66 -4.63
C ASN A 436 22.37 -20.94 -5.24
N TRP A 437 22.79 -20.94 -6.51
CA TRP A 437 23.33 -22.14 -7.17
C TRP A 437 24.56 -22.70 -6.43
N LEU A 438 25.42 -21.83 -5.90
CA LEU A 438 26.60 -22.22 -5.14
C LEU A 438 26.23 -22.89 -3.80
N LYS A 439 25.13 -22.47 -3.16
CA LYS A 439 24.61 -23.12 -1.94
C LYS A 439 24.23 -24.57 -2.22
N TYR A 440 23.49 -24.81 -3.31
CA TYR A 440 23.08 -26.17 -3.69
C TYR A 440 24.30 -27.05 -4.03
N LEU A 441 25.29 -26.53 -4.75
CA LEU A 441 26.53 -27.28 -5.02
C LEU A 441 27.27 -27.70 -3.75
N ILE A 442 27.38 -26.80 -2.77
CA ILE A 442 28.05 -27.09 -1.50
C ILE A 442 27.25 -28.11 -0.68
N ILE A 443 25.92 -27.98 -0.64
CA ILE A 443 25.05 -28.97 0.02
C ILE A 443 25.21 -30.35 -0.63
N ILE A 444 25.24 -30.43 -1.97
CA ILE A 444 25.44 -31.68 -2.69
C ILE A 444 26.82 -32.27 -2.34
N ALA A 445 27.88 -31.48 -2.42
CA ALA A 445 29.23 -31.95 -2.08
C ALA A 445 29.33 -32.44 -0.62
N PHE A 446 28.75 -31.70 0.32
CA PHE A 446 28.78 -32.06 1.73
C PHE A 446 27.93 -33.29 2.04
N THR A 447 26.78 -33.43 1.37
CA THR A 447 25.94 -34.63 1.47
C THR A 447 26.68 -35.85 0.92
N LEU A 448 27.35 -35.75 -0.23
CA LEU A 448 28.17 -36.84 -0.80
C LEU A 448 29.26 -37.30 0.17
N ILE A 449 29.99 -36.36 0.78
CA ILE A 449 31.05 -36.67 1.75
C ILE A 449 30.48 -37.46 2.94
N LEU A 450 29.33 -37.03 3.49
CA LEU A 450 28.69 -37.70 4.62
C LEU A 450 28.11 -39.07 4.25
N ILE A 451 27.59 -39.23 3.02
CA ILE A 451 27.15 -40.55 2.52
C ILE A 451 28.34 -41.49 2.47
N GLU A 452 29.43 -41.14 1.77
CA GLU A 452 30.61 -41.99 1.63
C GLU A 452 31.19 -42.38 2.98
N PHE A 453 31.30 -41.41 3.90
CA PHE A 453 31.71 -41.67 5.27
C PHE A 453 30.78 -42.68 5.99
N SER A 454 29.46 -42.52 5.85
CA SER A 454 28.49 -43.44 6.45
C SER A 454 28.55 -44.85 5.84
N GLN A 455 28.82 -44.97 4.53
CA GLN A 455 28.96 -46.27 3.86
C GLN A 455 30.23 -47.00 4.32
N ILE A 456 31.34 -46.28 4.51
CA ILE A 456 32.57 -46.85 5.09
C ILE A 456 32.30 -47.39 6.50
N LEU A 457 31.61 -46.64 7.35
CA LEU A 457 31.26 -47.08 8.70
C LEU A 457 30.35 -48.32 8.71
N LEU A 458 29.33 -48.34 7.86
CA LEU A 458 28.46 -49.52 7.71
C LEU A 458 29.22 -50.73 7.19
N GLY A 459 30.18 -50.52 6.26
CA GLY A 459 31.07 -51.57 5.77
C GLY A 459 31.91 -52.18 6.88
N ILE A 460 32.57 -51.35 7.69
CA ILE A 460 33.35 -51.80 8.87
C ILE A 460 32.46 -52.56 9.86
N PHE A 461 31.26 -52.05 10.15
CA PHE A 461 30.31 -52.72 11.03
C PHE A 461 29.86 -54.07 10.47
N SER A 462 29.61 -54.15 9.16
CA SER A 462 29.19 -55.39 8.50
C SER A 462 30.27 -56.47 8.51
N LEU A 463 31.55 -56.10 8.36
CA LEU A 463 32.68 -57.03 8.48
C LEU A 463 32.81 -57.55 9.92
N SER A 464 32.74 -56.66 10.90
CA SER A 464 32.77 -57.03 12.32
C SER A 464 31.60 -57.94 12.71
N TYR A 465 30.43 -57.79 12.08
CA TYR A 465 29.26 -58.64 12.30
C TYR A 465 29.37 -59.98 11.54
N ALA A 466 29.94 -59.96 10.34
CA ALA A 466 30.19 -61.16 9.53
C ALA A 466 31.13 -62.13 10.26
N ASP A 467 32.20 -61.62 10.88
CA ASP A 467 33.10 -62.44 11.72
C ASP A 467 32.37 -63.05 12.93
N LEU A 468 31.40 -62.33 13.49
CA LEU A 468 30.60 -62.76 14.65
C LEU A 468 29.52 -63.80 14.30
N VAL A 469 29.03 -63.80 13.05
CA VAL A 469 28.02 -64.75 12.54
C VAL A 469 28.65 -65.94 11.80
N ALA A 470 29.77 -65.75 11.11
CA ALA A 470 30.55 -66.82 10.47
C ALA A 470 31.12 -67.81 11.49
N TYR A 471 31.31 -67.37 12.75
CA TYR A 471 31.56 -68.26 13.88
C TYR A 471 30.42 -69.27 14.14
N ASN A 472 29.20 -69.05 13.62
CA ASN A 472 28.03 -69.88 13.92
C ASN A 472 27.36 -70.60 12.73
N ARG A 473 27.62 -70.31 11.45
CA ARG A 473 27.23 -71.15 10.29
C ARG A 473 28.04 -70.84 9.02
N ASP A 474 28.33 -71.89 8.23
CA ASP A 474 28.87 -71.83 6.86
C ASP A 474 28.01 -70.97 5.93
N PHE A 475 28.35 -69.69 5.82
CA PHE A 475 27.78 -68.78 4.83
C PHE A 475 28.81 -68.53 3.73
N LYS A 476 28.56 -69.05 2.52
CA LYS A 476 29.24 -68.57 1.31
C LYS A 476 28.66 -67.21 0.92
N THR A 477 29.52 -66.20 0.82
CA THR A 477 29.17 -64.88 0.30
C THR A 477 28.77 -64.99 -1.17
N PRO A 478 27.59 -64.52 -1.59
CA PRO A 478 27.25 -64.44 -3.00
C PRO A 478 28.11 -63.36 -3.67
N ASP A 479 29.04 -63.79 -4.53
CA ASP A 479 29.74 -62.91 -5.46
C ASP A 479 28.71 -62.29 -6.42
N GLY A 480 28.44 -60.97 -6.31
CA GLY A 480 27.75 -60.25 -7.39
C GLY A 480 26.75 -59.14 -7.07
N THR A 481 26.52 -58.73 -5.81
CA THR A 481 25.49 -57.71 -5.48
C THR A 481 26.00 -56.25 -5.41
N PHE A 482 26.99 -55.86 -6.22
CA PHE A 482 27.64 -54.54 -6.09
C PHE A 482 27.16 -53.42 -7.04
N ASN A 483 26.28 -53.68 -8.03
CA ASN A 483 25.94 -52.66 -9.04
C ASN A 483 24.58 -51.95 -8.87
N VAL A 484 23.71 -52.39 -7.95
CA VAL A 484 22.44 -51.71 -7.66
C VAL A 484 22.66 -50.42 -6.82
N ASN A 485 23.85 -50.27 -6.24
CA ASN A 485 24.17 -49.30 -5.17
C ASN A 485 24.27 -47.83 -5.64
N ARG A 486 24.54 -47.55 -6.92
CA ARG A 486 24.77 -46.18 -7.43
C ARG A 486 23.51 -45.33 -7.59
N ILE A 487 22.35 -45.95 -7.79
CA ILE A 487 21.08 -45.21 -7.89
C ILE A 487 20.57 -44.81 -6.50
N TYR A 488 20.83 -45.64 -5.47
CA TYR A 488 20.45 -45.34 -4.08
C TYR A 488 21.18 -44.13 -3.50
N SER A 489 22.42 -43.84 -3.94
CA SER A 489 23.19 -42.70 -3.45
C SER A 489 22.69 -41.34 -3.98
N LEU A 490 21.81 -41.31 -4.98
CA LEU A 490 21.22 -40.08 -5.51
C LEU A 490 20.03 -39.58 -4.69
N ILE A 491 19.30 -40.46 -4.02
CA ILE A 491 18.10 -40.12 -3.23
C ILE A 491 18.41 -39.11 -2.11
N PRO A 492 19.48 -39.31 -1.30
CA PRO A 492 19.87 -38.36 -0.27
C PRO A 492 20.16 -36.95 -0.80
N LEU A 493 20.70 -36.84 -2.02
CA LEU A 493 20.97 -35.54 -2.65
C LEU A 493 19.66 -34.80 -2.94
N ILE A 494 18.68 -35.51 -3.51
CA ILE A 494 17.34 -34.96 -3.80
C ILE A 494 16.65 -34.52 -2.50
N VAL A 495 16.75 -35.34 -1.44
CA VAL A 495 16.17 -35.05 -0.13
C VAL A 495 16.85 -33.83 0.51
N SER A 496 18.18 -33.75 0.50
CA SER A 496 18.94 -32.59 1.00
C SER A 496 18.57 -31.29 0.26
N CYS A 497 18.53 -31.33 -1.07
CA CYS A 497 18.16 -30.15 -1.86
C CYS A 497 16.70 -29.73 -1.63
N SER A 498 15.78 -30.69 -1.53
CA SER A 498 14.36 -30.42 -1.25
C SER A 498 14.16 -29.81 0.13
N TYR A 499 14.80 -30.38 1.15
CA TYR A 499 14.75 -29.85 2.52
C TYR A 499 15.30 -28.42 2.61
N PHE A 500 16.44 -28.16 1.96
CA PHE A 500 17.00 -26.81 1.90
C PHE A 500 16.10 -25.81 1.15
N TYR A 501 15.48 -26.22 0.05
CA TYR A 501 14.53 -25.40 -0.70
C TYR A 501 13.33 -24.99 0.17
N TYR A 502 12.70 -25.94 0.87
CA TYR A 502 11.58 -25.65 1.76
C TYR A 502 11.99 -24.72 2.91
N TRP A 503 13.17 -24.93 3.49
CA TRP A 503 13.70 -24.05 4.52
C TRP A 503 13.90 -22.62 4.00
N GLN A 504 14.51 -22.48 2.82
CA GLN A 504 14.76 -21.18 2.18
C GLN A 504 13.45 -20.45 1.86
N HIS A 505 12.47 -21.16 1.30
CA HIS A 505 11.16 -20.61 0.94
C HIS A 505 10.37 -20.16 2.19
N THR A 506 10.33 -21.00 3.23
CA THR A 506 9.68 -20.66 4.51
C THR A 506 10.28 -19.38 5.10
N ARG A 507 11.62 -19.26 5.10
CA ARG A 507 12.31 -18.05 5.58
C ARG A 507 11.97 -16.80 4.76
N GLN A 508 11.79 -16.92 3.44
CA GLN A 508 11.37 -15.79 2.60
C GLN A 508 9.94 -15.36 2.90
N ILE A 509 9.03 -16.31 3.11
CA ILE A 509 7.64 -16.01 3.48
C ILE A 509 7.61 -15.31 4.85
N THR A 510 8.28 -15.85 5.86
CA THR A 510 8.32 -15.25 7.21
C THR A 510 8.85 -13.83 7.17
N ARG A 511 9.89 -13.55 6.36
CA ARG A 511 10.40 -12.18 6.16
C ARG A 511 9.34 -11.25 5.58
N LYS A 512 8.69 -11.66 4.50
CA LYS A 512 7.63 -10.86 3.86
C LYS A 512 6.46 -10.59 4.82
N ILE A 513 6.05 -11.58 5.61
CA ILE A 513 5.00 -11.42 6.61
C ILE A 513 5.43 -10.42 7.67
N SER A 514 6.64 -10.56 8.23
CA SER A 514 7.14 -9.63 9.25
C SER A 514 7.28 -8.18 8.72
N GLU A 515 7.69 -8.02 7.46
CA GLU A 515 7.73 -6.71 6.80
C GLU A 515 6.32 -6.10 6.66
N GLN A 516 5.33 -6.92 6.28
CA GLN A 516 3.93 -6.49 6.16
C GLN A 516 3.33 -6.12 7.51
N GLU A 517 3.57 -6.91 8.56
CA GLU A 517 3.11 -6.61 9.92
C GLU A 517 3.71 -5.30 10.43
N TYR A 518 5.01 -5.08 10.21
CA TYR A 518 5.67 -3.82 10.58
C TYR A 518 5.11 -2.62 9.82
N GLN A 519 4.86 -2.77 8.51
CA GLN A 519 4.21 -1.72 7.71
C GLN A 519 2.80 -1.41 8.20
N LEU A 520 2.02 -2.44 8.54
CA LEU A 520 0.67 -2.29 9.08
C LEU A 520 0.69 -1.53 10.40
N LEU A 521 1.57 -1.92 11.33
CA LEU A 521 1.72 -1.26 12.62
C LEU A 521 2.10 0.22 12.47
N ASN A 522 3.02 0.52 11.56
CA ASN A 522 3.41 1.91 11.28
C ASN A 522 2.27 2.72 10.65
N LEU A 523 1.49 2.11 9.74
CA LEU A 523 0.33 2.76 9.15
C LEU A 523 -0.75 3.05 10.20
N GLU A 524 -1.02 2.10 11.09
CA GLU A 524 -1.95 2.28 12.22
C GLU A 524 -1.49 3.40 13.16
N LYS A 525 -0.19 3.42 13.48
CA LYS A 525 0.40 4.49 14.30
C LYS A 525 0.24 5.86 13.63
N LEU A 526 0.63 5.97 12.35
CA LEU A 526 0.52 7.22 11.58
C LEU A 526 -0.93 7.70 11.45
N LYS A 527 -1.85 6.76 11.20
CA LYS A 527 -3.29 7.04 11.17
C LYS A 527 -3.76 7.60 12.51
N THR A 528 -3.42 6.94 13.61
CA THR A 528 -3.80 7.37 14.96
C THR A 528 -3.24 8.75 15.27
N THR A 529 -1.98 9.02 14.94
CA THR A 529 -1.36 10.34 15.14
C THR A 529 -2.01 11.43 14.27
N ALA A 530 -2.41 11.11 13.05
CA ALA A 530 -3.09 12.03 12.16
C ALA A 530 -4.52 12.34 12.64
N GLU A 531 -5.24 11.33 13.13
CA GLU A 531 -6.55 11.49 13.76
C GLU A 531 -6.45 12.38 15.02
N LEU A 532 -5.45 12.15 15.88
CA LEU A 532 -5.19 13.00 17.04
C LEU A 532 -4.82 14.44 16.66
N GLY A 533 -3.97 14.63 15.64
CA GLY A 533 -3.58 15.95 15.14
C GLY A 533 -4.76 16.72 14.53
N ALA A 534 -5.63 16.05 13.77
CA ALA A 534 -6.83 16.65 13.21
C ALA A 534 -7.83 17.09 14.29
N LEU A 535 -7.95 16.33 15.38
CA LEU A 535 -8.76 16.71 16.54
C LEU A 535 -8.16 17.90 17.31
N GLN A 536 -6.85 18.11 17.24
CA GLN A 536 -6.13 19.21 17.91
C GLN A 536 -6.11 20.52 17.11
N ALA A 537 -6.10 20.48 15.78
CA ALA A 537 -5.88 21.65 14.91
C ALA A 537 -7.05 22.66 14.83
N ARG A 538 -8.08 22.53 15.68
CA ARG A 538 -9.31 23.34 15.57
C ARG A 538 -9.30 24.49 16.56
N ILE A 539 -8.73 25.63 16.18
CA ILE A 539 -8.97 26.91 16.86
C ILE A 539 -10.41 27.35 16.58
N ASN A 540 -11.14 27.82 17.59
CA ASN A 540 -12.51 28.32 17.45
C ASN A 540 -12.50 29.73 16.81
N PRO A 541 -12.87 29.88 15.52
CA PRO A 541 -12.74 31.17 14.83
C PRO A 541 -13.65 32.24 15.45
N HIS A 542 -14.78 31.82 16.00
CA HIS A 542 -15.75 32.72 16.63
C HIS A 542 -15.20 33.33 17.94
N PHE A 543 -14.44 32.56 18.73
CA PHE A 543 -13.76 33.11 19.91
C PHE A 543 -12.78 34.22 19.52
N LEU A 544 -12.00 34.01 18.46
CA LEU A 544 -11.04 34.99 17.96
C LEU A 544 -11.72 36.27 17.48
N TYR A 545 -12.75 36.16 16.64
CA TYR A 545 -13.51 37.34 16.17
C TYR A 545 -14.11 38.13 17.33
N ASN A 546 -14.70 37.45 18.32
CA ASN A 546 -15.29 38.12 19.48
C ASN A 546 -14.24 38.82 20.34
N SER A 547 -13.06 38.21 20.50
CA SER A 547 -11.97 38.80 21.26
C SER A 547 -11.44 40.06 20.57
N LEU A 548 -11.22 40.01 19.26
CA LEU A 548 -10.78 41.17 18.46
C LEU A 548 -11.82 42.30 18.46
N ASN A 549 -13.10 41.98 18.34
CA ASN A 549 -14.16 42.99 18.41
C ASN A 549 -14.25 43.64 19.80
N SER A 550 -14.04 42.86 20.86
CA SER A 550 -14.02 43.38 22.23
C SER A 550 -12.84 44.32 22.42
N ILE A 551 -11.64 43.94 21.96
CA ILE A 551 -10.47 44.84 21.93
C ILE A 551 -10.81 46.12 21.16
N ALA A 552 -11.36 46.03 19.94
CA ALA A 552 -11.70 47.19 19.13
C ALA A 552 -12.69 48.14 19.84
N SER A 553 -13.65 47.60 20.59
CA SER A 553 -14.57 48.42 21.40
C SER A 553 -13.90 49.05 22.64
N LEU A 554 -12.98 48.34 23.28
CA LEU A 554 -12.31 48.77 24.52
C LEU A 554 -11.19 49.79 24.26
N VAL A 555 -10.55 49.77 23.09
CA VAL A 555 -9.42 50.66 22.75
C VAL A 555 -9.74 52.15 22.97
N HIS A 556 -11.00 52.57 22.79
CA HIS A 556 -11.42 53.95 23.04
C HIS A 556 -12.09 54.16 24.41
N SER A 557 -12.76 53.15 24.97
CA SER A 557 -13.55 53.28 26.20
C SER A 557 -12.80 52.93 27.48
N ASP A 558 -11.91 51.93 27.42
CA ASP A 558 -11.13 51.40 28.55
C ASP A 558 -9.81 50.78 28.01
N PRO A 559 -8.80 51.62 27.73
CA PRO A 559 -7.55 51.20 27.10
C PRO A 559 -6.77 50.16 27.91
N ASP A 560 -6.81 50.25 29.24
CA ASP A 560 -6.11 49.34 30.14
C ASP A 560 -6.68 47.91 30.00
N LYS A 561 -8.00 47.75 29.92
CA LYS A 561 -8.62 46.44 29.64
C LYS A 561 -8.36 45.94 28.23
N ALA A 562 -8.24 46.85 27.24
CA ALA A 562 -7.87 46.46 25.88
C ALA A 562 -6.43 45.90 25.82
N GLU A 563 -5.51 46.52 26.55
CA GLU A 563 -4.14 46.04 26.71
C GLU A 563 -4.10 44.68 27.43
N GLU A 564 -4.81 44.55 28.56
CA GLU A 564 -4.93 43.29 29.30
C GLU A 564 -5.45 42.17 28.40
N MET A 565 -6.53 42.42 27.65
CA MET A 565 -7.11 41.44 26.73
C MET A 565 -6.14 41.04 25.61
N THR A 566 -5.34 41.98 25.12
CA THR A 566 -4.31 41.73 24.09
C THR A 566 -3.20 40.83 24.63
N ILE A 567 -2.74 41.07 25.87
CA ILE A 567 -1.72 40.25 26.54
C ILE A 567 -2.25 38.84 26.79
N LEU A 568 -3.48 38.72 27.30
CA LEU A 568 -4.13 37.42 27.54
C LEU A 568 -4.29 36.64 26.24
N LEU A 569 -4.70 37.29 25.15
CA LEU A 569 -4.84 36.67 23.84
C LEU A 569 -3.48 36.19 23.29
N SER A 570 -2.43 37.00 23.42
CA SER A 570 -1.06 36.59 23.07
C SER A 570 -0.58 35.39 23.89
N LYS A 571 -0.81 35.41 25.21
CA LYS A 571 -0.49 34.30 26.12
C LYS A 571 -1.24 33.02 25.71
N PHE A 572 -2.53 33.12 25.41
CA PHE A 572 -3.35 32.00 24.92
C PHE A 572 -2.86 31.43 23.58
N PHE A 573 -2.53 32.28 22.61
CA PHE A 573 -1.98 31.85 21.32
C PHE A 573 -0.63 31.16 21.45
N ARG A 574 0.23 31.66 22.34
CA ARG A 574 1.50 31.01 22.63
C ARG A 574 1.28 29.59 23.16
N TYR A 575 0.34 29.35 24.07
CA TYR A 575 0.08 27.98 24.54
C TYR A 575 -0.54 27.06 23.49
N THR A 576 -1.34 27.61 22.56
CA THR A 576 -1.97 26.82 21.49
C THR A 576 -1.03 26.54 20.31
N THR A 577 -0.01 27.37 20.10
CA THR A 577 0.89 27.32 18.93
C THR A 577 2.29 26.80 19.27
N ASP A 578 2.77 27.06 20.49
CA ASP A 578 4.14 26.78 20.92
C ASP A 578 4.17 25.46 21.72
N ARG A 579 4.71 24.40 21.10
CA ARG A 579 5.43 23.25 21.71
C ARG A 579 5.45 22.05 20.73
N ASN A 580 6.64 21.47 20.57
CA ASN A 580 6.96 20.28 19.78
C ASN A 580 5.92 19.16 19.93
N ASN A 581 5.06 18.92 18.94
CA ASN A 581 4.40 17.65 18.56
C ASN A 581 3.97 16.64 19.66
N GLU A 582 3.80 17.05 20.92
CA GLU A 582 3.48 16.19 22.05
C GLU A 582 1.97 16.20 22.26
N HIS A 583 1.36 15.01 22.14
CA HIS A 583 -0.08 14.86 22.31
C HIS A 583 -0.56 15.02 23.77
N PHE A 584 0.37 15.08 24.72
CA PHE A 584 0.13 15.19 26.16
C PHE A 584 0.69 16.52 26.72
N CYS A 585 0.16 16.94 27.85
CA CYS A 585 0.69 18.00 28.70
C CYS A 585 0.40 17.67 30.17
N SER A 586 1.02 18.40 31.10
CA SER A 586 0.63 18.32 32.50
C SER A 586 -0.78 18.87 32.69
N VAL A 587 -1.45 18.42 33.77
CA VAL A 587 -2.71 19.01 34.22
C VAL A 587 -2.54 20.50 34.52
N SER A 588 -1.39 20.90 35.06
CA SER A 588 -1.07 22.31 35.32
C SER A 588 -1.04 23.16 34.04
N ASP A 589 -0.41 22.67 32.97
CA ASP A 589 -0.36 23.35 31.67
C ASP A 589 -1.77 23.51 31.09
N GLU A 590 -2.57 22.43 31.07
CA GLU A 590 -3.96 22.48 30.57
C GLU A 590 -4.82 23.45 31.37
N LEU A 591 -4.69 23.44 32.70
CA LEU A 591 -5.44 24.34 33.57
C LEU A 591 -5.00 25.81 33.39
N GLU A 592 -3.73 26.08 33.09
CA GLU A 592 -3.26 27.43 32.77
C GLU A 592 -3.88 27.95 31.46
N VAL A 593 -4.01 27.09 30.44
CA VAL A 593 -4.71 27.42 29.20
C VAL A 593 -6.18 27.76 29.48
N VAL A 594 -6.86 26.94 30.28
CA VAL A 594 -8.25 27.16 30.68
C VAL A 594 -8.44 28.46 31.46
N LYS A 595 -7.54 28.75 32.42
CA LYS A 595 -7.56 30.02 33.17
C LYS A 595 -7.41 31.21 32.23
N THR A 596 -6.44 31.14 31.32
CA THR A 596 -6.20 32.21 30.35
C THR A 596 -7.42 32.43 29.46
N TYR A 597 -8.05 31.35 28.98
CA TYR A 597 -9.30 31.42 28.20
C TYR A 597 -10.44 32.08 28.98
N LEU A 598 -10.67 31.65 30.23
CA LEU A 598 -11.72 32.20 31.09
C LEU A 598 -11.50 33.67 31.43
N SER A 599 -10.24 34.09 31.63
CA SER A 599 -9.89 35.51 31.82
C SER A 599 -10.24 36.35 30.59
N ILE A 600 -9.98 35.86 29.37
CA ILE A 600 -10.37 36.58 28.14
C ILE A 600 -11.89 36.74 28.06
N GLU A 601 -12.65 35.68 28.31
CA GLU A 601 -14.11 35.76 28.31
C GLU A 601 -14.63 36.62 29.48
N GLN A 602 -13.94 36.67 30.63
CA GLN A 602 -14.31 37.52 31.75
C GLN A 602 -14.18 39.00 31.41
N VAL A 603 -13.12 39.42 30.71
CA VAL A 603 -13.01 40.80 30.21
C VAL A 603 -14.20 41.15 29.29
N ARG A 604 -14.64 40.19 28.47
CA ARG A 604 -15.76 40.37 27.53
C ARG A 604 -17.14 40.39 28.21
N PHE A 605 -17.38 39.54 29.20
CA PHE A 605 -18.66 39.44 29.90
C PHE A 605 -18.74 40.35 31.15
N GLY A 606 -17.63 40.94 31.57
CA GLY A 606 -17.53 41.76 32.78
C GLY A 606 -17.92 40.97 34.03
N ASP A 607 -18.58 41.66 34.97
CA ASP A 607 -19.02 41.08 36.26
C ASP A 607 -20.05 39.95 36.11
N ARG A 608 -20.58 39.73 34.90
CA ARG A 608 -21.51 38.63 34.62
C ARG A 608 -20.84 37.27 34.61
N LEU A 609 -19.53 37.17 34.39
CA LEU A 609 -18.81 35.89 34.43
C LEU A 609 -17.92 35.83 35.67
N LYS A 610 -18.22 34.89 36.57
CA LYS A 610 -17.37 34.52 37.70
C LYS A 610 -16.87 33.10 37.49
N PHE A 611 -15.58 32.86 37.74
CA PHE A 611 -15.03 31.51 37.65
C PHE A 611 -14.12 31.16 38.81
N SER A 612 -14.05 29.88 39.14
CA SER A 612 -13.12 29.30 40.11
C SER A 612 -12.44 28.06 39.53
N THR A 613 -11.21 27.81 39.96
CA THR A 613 -10.45 26.61 39.57
C THR A 613 -9.86 25.96 40.81
N GLU A 614 -10.09 24.67 41.00
CA GLU A 614 -9.53 23.87 42.08
C GLU A 614 -8.72 22.71 41.49
N LEU A 615 -7.47 22.58 41.93
CA LEU A 615 -6.56 21.52 41.52
C LEU A 615 -5.96 20.88 42.77
N ASP A 616 -6.11 19.57 42.89
CA ASP A 616 -5.34 18.77 43.83
C ASP A 616 -3.84 18.85 43.46
N LYS A 617 -3.02 19.39 44.37
CA LYS A 617 -1.57 19.59 44.16
C LYS A 617 -0.84 18.29 43.81
N SER A 618 -1.34 17.13 44.22
CA SER A 618 -0.74 15.84 43.89
C SER A 618 -0.83 15.46 42.40
N LEU A 619 -1.68 16.16 41.63
CA LEU A 619 -1.93 15.91 40.22
C LEU A 619 -1.29 16.94 39.29
N GLU A 620 -0.51 17.89 39.81
CA GLU A 620 0.01 19.04 39.05
C GLU A 620 0.79 18.61 37.79
N ASP A 621 1.67 17.62 37.93
CA ASP A 621 2.51 17.08 36.85
C ASP A 621 1.89 15.88 36.11
N PHE A 622 0.67 15.47 36.50
CA PHE A 622 0.02 14.32 35.88
C PHE A 622 -0.24 14.58 34.39
N GLN A 623 0.10 13.62 33.53
CA GLN A 623 0.03 13.80 32.09
C GLN A 623 -1.36 13.46 31.55
N ILE A 624 -1.98 14.45 30.91
CA ILE A 624 -3.27 14.31 30.22
C ILE A 624 -3.14 14.72 28.76
N PRO A 625 -4.01 14.20 27.87
CA PRO A 625 -4.11 14.68 26.51
C PRO A 625 -4.43 16.16 26.51
N ARG A 626 -3.72 16.93 25.68
CA ARG A 626 -3.98 18.38 25.51
C ARG A 626 -5.42 18.63 25.08
N PHE A 627 -5.99 19.77 25.45
CA PHE A 627 -7.33 20.22 25.03
C PHE A 627 -8.46 19.25 25.45
N LEU A 628 -8.41 18.75 26.68
CA LEU A 628 -9.53 18.02 27.29
C LEU A 628 -10.47 18.96 28.05
N LEU A 629 -9.93 19.97 28.76
CA LEU A 629 -10.73 20.87 29.59
C LEU A 629 -11.22 22.08 28.81
N GLN A 630 -10.37 22.65 27.94
CA GLN A 630 -10.72 23.85 27.18
C GLN A 630 -12.06 23.69 26.41
N PRO A 631 -12.31 22.61 25.64
CA PRO A 631 -13.57 22.50 24.90
C PRO A 631 -14.80 22.35 25.82
N LEU A 632 -14.63 21.82 27.04
CA LEU A 632 -15.71 21.75 28.04
C LEU A 632 -16.05 23.14 28.56
N VAL A 633 -15.05 23.96 28.82
CA VAL A 633 -15.21 25.34 29.27
C VAL A 633 -15.80 26.21 28.16
N GLU A 634 -15.36 26.05 26.91
CA GLU A 634 -15.98 26.70 25.75
C GLU A 634 -17.46 26.34 25.64
N ASN A 635 -17.81 25.08 25.87
CA ASN A 635 -19.20 24.62 25.87
C ASN A 635 -20.00 25.27 27.01
N ALA A 636 -19.45 25.36 28.22
CA ALA A 636 -20.07 26.03 29.36
C ALA A 636 -20.34 27.53 29.08
N ILE A 637 -19.39 28.25 28.49
CA ILE A 637 -19.58 29.65 28.10
C ILE A 637 -20.67 29.78 27.02
N LYS A 638 -20.55 29.03 25.92
CA LYS A 638 -21.43 29.19 24.75
C LYS A 638 -22.86 28.73 25.01
N HIS A 639 -23.04 27.61 25.70
CA HIS A 639 -24.34 26.98 25.88
C HIS A 639 -24.93 27.20 27.28
N GLY A 640 -24.11 27.56 28.27
CA GLY A 640 -24.55 27.98 29.60
C GLY A 640 -24.65 29.50 29.69
N ILE A 641 -23.51 30.16 29.85
CA ILE A 641 -23.44 31.57 30.27
C ILE A 641 -24.03 32.53 29.23
N ALA A 642 -23.69 32.37 27.96
CA ALA A 642 -24.17 33.26 26.88
C ALA A 642 -25.70 33.26 26.72
N LYS A 643 -26.41 32.25 27.26
CA LYS A 643 -27.86 32.07 27.13
C LYS A 643 -28.66 32.51 28.36
N VAL A 644 -28.00 32.99 29.42
CA VAL A 644 -28.63 33.40 30.67
C VAL A 644 -28.37 34.90 30.89
N SER A 645 -29.42 35.67 31.21
CA SER A 645 -29.31 37.12 31.37
C SER A 645 -28.66 37.56 32.69
N GLY A 646 -28.60 36.68 33.69
CA GLY A 646 -28.03 36.95 35.03
C GLY A 646 -26.54 36.64 35.16
N GLU A 647 -26.04 36.60 36.40
CA GLU A 647 -24.67 36.18 36.72
C GLU A 647 -24.46 34.70 36.35
N GLY A 648 -23.38 34.43 35.64
CA GLY A 648 -22.89 33.13 35.26
C GLY A 648 -21.70 32.70 36.10
N LYS A 649 -21.72 31.46 36.61
CA LYS A 649 -20.61 30.86 37.35
C LYS A 649 -20.08 29.64 36.62
N ILE A 650 -18.76 29.55 36.47
CA ILE A 650 -18.06 28.37 35.97
C ILE A 650 -17.07 27.89 37.03
N GLU A 651 -17.11 26.61 37.36
CA GLU A 651 -16.18 26.01 38.31
C GLU A 651 -15.47 24.82 37.67
N VAL A 652 -14.14 24.84 37.67
CA VAL A 652 -13.29 23.76 37.14
C VAL A 652 -12.62 23.05 38.30
N LYS A 653 -12.88 21.75 38.45
CA LYS A 653 -12.38 20.93 39.56
C LYS A 653 -11.61 19.73 39.04
N ILE A 654 -10.38 19.56 39.52
CA ILE A 654 -9.52 18.42 39.20
C ILE A 654 -9.02 17.80 40.50
N TYR A 655 -9.43 16.56 40.76
CA TYR A 655 -9.12 15.86 42.01
C TYR A 655 -9.02 14.35 41.79
N GLN A 656 -8.32 13.68 42.69
CA GLN A 656 -8.29 12.23 42.72
C GLN A 656 -9.46 11.70 43.57
N LYS A 657 -10.18 10.70 43.06
CA LYS A 657 -11.18 9.94 43.81
C LYS A 657 -10.92 8.46 43.59
N ASP A 658 -10.62 7.74 44.67
CA ASP A 658 -10.18 6.35 44.63
C ASP A 658 -8.98 6.16 43.68
N GLU A 659 -9.07 5.23 42.73
CA GLU A 659 -8.06 4.99 41.67
C GLU A 659 -8.33 5.80 40.40
N SER A 660 -9.17 6.84 40.44
CA SER A 660 -9.52 7.64 39.27
C SER A 660 -9.21 9.12 39.47
N ILE A 661 -8.84 9.76 38.36
CA ILE A 661 -8.69 11.20 38.27
C ILE A 661 -9.96 11.75 37.66
N ILE A 662 -10.56 12.72 38.34
CA ILE A 662 -11.79 13.37 37.94
C ILE A 662 -11.46 14.77 37.45
N LEU A 663 -11.85 15.07 36.21
CA LEU A 663 -11.79 16.40 35.61
C LEU A 663 -13.22 16.86 35.39
N SER A 664 -13.65 17.93 36.04
CA SER A 664 -15.04 18.38 36.02
C SER A 664 -15.16 19.87 35.73
N VAL A 665 -16.14 20.22 34.90
CA VAL A 665 -16.51 21.60 34.58
C VAL A 665 -17.98 21.78 34.91
N HIS A 666 -18.26 22.62 35.89
CA HIS A 666 -19.59 22.97 36.35
C HIS A 666 -19.98 24.35 35.82
N ASP A 667 -21.24 24.53 35.41
CA ASP A 667 -21.77 25.83 35.01
C ASP A 667 -23.20 26.07 35.52
N SER A 668 -23.53 27.34 35.76
CA SER A 668 -24.84 27.79 36.24
C SER A 668 -25.86 28.03 35.13
N GLY A 669 -25.63 27.50 33.93
CA GLY A 669 -26.53 27.60 32.79
C GLY A 669 -27.75 26.68 32.89
N LYS A 670 -28.64 26.75 31.88
CA LYS A 670 -29.82 25.87 31.82
C LYS A 670 -29.40 24.39 31.80
N PRO A 671 -30.08 23.50 32.55
CA PRO A 671 -29.81 22.06 32.57
C PRO A 671 -29.77 21.45 31.17
N PHE A 672 -29.00 20.38 31.01
CA PHE A 672 -29.02 19.60 29.79
C PHE A 672 -30.40 18.90 29.64
N PRO A 673 -31.05 18.94 28.46
CA PRO A 673 -32.30 18.23 28.22
C PRO A 673 -32.12 16.71 28.38
N GLU A 674 -33.17 16.01 28.81
CA GLU A 674 -33.14 14.56 29.11
C GLU A 674 -32.74 13.70 27.90
N GLU A 675 -33.02 14.15 26.68
CA GLU A 675 -32.65 13.49 25.41
C GLU A 675 -31.54 14.23 24.65
N MET A 676 -30.45 14.62 25.32
CA MET A 676 -29.33 15.26 24.63
C MET A 676 -28.43 14.23 23.92
N ALA A 677 -28.52 14.14 22.59
CA ALA A 677 -27.44 13.58 21.79
C ALA A 677 -26.19 14.48 21.93
N SER A 678 -25.09 13.91 22.42
CA SER A 678 -23.82 14.61 22.66
C SER A 678 -23.44 15.47 21.43
N GLY A 679 -23.45 16.80 21.58
CA GLY A 679 -23.10 17.72 20.49
C GLY A 679 -21.68 17.47 19.95
N TYR A 680 -21.38 17.93 18.74
CA TYR A 680 -20.11 17.66 18.03
C TYR A 680 -18.83 17.85 18.88
N GLY A 681 -18.81 18.80 19.82
CA GLY A 681 -17.65 19.05 20.71
C GLY A 681 -17.43 17.95 21.77
N LEU A 682 -18.50 17.50 22.44
CA LEU A 682 -18.42 16.43 23.44
C LEU A 682 -18.16 15.06 22.79
N ARG A 683 -18.69 14.84 21.58
CA ARG A 683 -18.38 13.65 20.77
C ARG A 683 -16.89 13.57 20.41
N SER A 684 -16.28 14.70 20.05
CA SER A 684 -14.85 14.79 19.74
C SER A 684 -13.97 14.44 20.93
N ILE A 685 -14.34 14.88 22.14
CA ILE A 685 -13.64 14.54 23.38
C ILE A 685 -13.82 13.05 23.70
N ASN A 686 -15.03 12.52 23.55
CA ASN A 686 -15.31 11.10 23.81
C ASN A 686 -14.56 10.17 22.84
N GLU A 687 -14.49 10.54 21.55
CA GLU A 687 -13.67 9.82 20.56
C GLU A 687 -12.18 9.86 20.91
N LYS A 688 -11.67 11.01 21.38
CA LYS A 688 -10.29 11.16 21.84
C LYS A 688 -9.97 10.31 23.08
N LEU A 689 -10.86 10.32 24.08
CA LEU A 689 -10.73 9.49 25.28
C LEU A 689 -10.73 8.01 24.93
N ARG A 690 -11.60 7.58 24.00
CA ARG A 690 -11.63 6.20 23.50
C ARG A 690 -10.34 5.82 22.77
N LEU A 691 -9.77 6.71 21.95
CA LEU A 691 -8.52 6.45 21.22
C LEU A 691 -7.31 6.30 22.16
N ILE A 692 -7.26 7.08 23.25
CA ILE A 692 -6.08 7.14 24.14
C ILE A 692 -6.19 6.17 25.32
N TYR A 693 -7.37 6.08 25.93
CA TYR A 693 -7.59 5.32 27.17
C TYR A 693 -8.49 4.08 26.98
N GLY A 694 -9.08 3.89 25.80
CA GLY A 694 -9.98 2.77 25.54
C GLY A 694 -11.20 2.81 26.48
N LYS A 695 -11.36 1.77 27.31
CA LYS A 695 -12.44 1.68 28.32
C LYS A 695 -12.07 2.29 29.67
N ASN A 696 -10.83 2.79 29.82
CA ASN A 696 -10.33 3.32 31.10
C ASN A 696 -10.59 4.81 31.29
N ALA A 697 -11.23 5.46 30.32
CA ALA A 697 -11.78 6.80 30.50
C ALA A 697 -13.19 6.88 29.93
N HIS A 698 -14.02 7.71 30.53
CA HIS A 698 -15.36 8.01 30.03
C HIS A 698 -15.75 9.45 30.38
N LEU A 699 -16.70 9.98 29.62
CA LEU A 699 -17.27 11.31 29.81
C LEU A 699 -18.74 11.16 30.17
N GLU A 700 -19.14 11.83 31.25
CA GLU A 700 -20.52 11.88 31.72
C GLU A 700 -21.02 13.32 31.79
N ILE A 701 -22.33 13.46 31.68
CA ILE A 701 -23.02 14.73 31.83
C ILE A 701 -23.97 14.57 33.01
N GLN A 702 -23.92 15.51 33.95
CA GLN A 702 -24.77 15.49 35.14
C GLN A 702 -25.55 16.81 35.25
N ASN A 703 -26.82 16.71 35.63
CA ASN A 703 -27.63 17.85 36.02
C ASN A 703 -27.85 17.78 37.53
N ASP A 704 -27.53 18.85 38.24
CA ASP A 704 -27.92 19.08 39.64
C ASP A 704 -28.99 20.19 39.70
N LYS A 705 -29.64 20.36 40.86
CA LYS A 705 -30.72 21.34 41.07
C LYS A 705 -30.28 22.80 40.81
N THR A 706 -28.98 23.08 40.88
CA THR A 706 -28.42 24.44 40.79
C THR A 706 -27.32 24.61 39.74
N TYR A 707 -26.73 23.52 39.25
CA TYR A 707 -25.63 23.53 38.29
C TYR A 707 -25.74 22.34 37.35
N LYS A 708 -25.14 22.44 36.16
CA LYS A 708 -24.87 21.27 35.32
C LYS A 708 -23.37 21.06 35.22
N ALA A 709 -22.96 19.81 35.03
CA ALA A 709 -21.55 19.43 35.00
C ALA A 709 -21.26 18.50 33.82
N VAL A 710 -20.07 18.66 33.24
CA VAL A 710 -19.46 17.65 32.38
C VAL A 710 -18.24 17.10 33.11
N ILE A 711 -18.19 15.78 33.26
CA ILE A 711 -17.21 15.08 34.08
C ILE A 711 -16.47 14.06 33.22
N ILE A 712 -15.14 14.14 33.23
CA ILE A 712 -14.25 13.14 32.64
C ILE A 712 -13.63 12.35 33.79
N THR A 713 -13.77 11.04 33.74
CA THR A 713 -13.15 10.11 34.69
C THR A 713 -12.07 9.32 33.97
N ILE A 714 -10.83 9.37 34.46
CA ILE A 714 -9.68 8.62 33.94
C ILE A 714 -9.16 7.69 35.02
N LYS A 715 -9.17 6.38 34.79
CA LYS A 715 -8.58 5.41 35.73
C LYS A 715 -7.06 5.52 35.71
N LYS A 716 -6.45 5.68 36.89
CA LYS A 716 -5.00 5.63 37.09
C LYS A 716 -4.55 4.18 36.82
N LYS A 717 -3.52 4.03 36.00
CA LYS A 717 -2.94 2.71 35.68
C LYS A 717 -2.01 2.24 36.78
#